data_AF-A0A9D2YGG9-F1
#
_entry.id   AF-A0A9D2YGG9-F1
#
_cell.length_a   1.000
_cell.length_b   1.000
_cell.length_c   1.000
_cell.angle_alpha   90.00
_cell.angle_beta   90.00
_cell.angle_gamma   90.00
#
_symmetry.space_group_name_H-M   'P 1'
#
loop_
_entity.id
_entity.type
_entity.pdbx_description
1 polymer ?
#
loop_
_entity_poly.entity_id
_entity_poly.type
_entity_poly.pdbx_seq_one_letter_code
_entity_poly.pdbx_strand_id
1 'polypeptide(L)'
;MESNRLLHASLPLLFLVTWSYGGHVRNDELHLDGPALKMDQALLTFHNQLPEEVQIFYTSDHCYKCVYQQLVTVKPNNNSSATISTVFTLSLQVESRMSNTTLCRWSQTYEEGGRYSVWIQVPLAFSQPQCNFSVDKNPNNATLREYKTPGEEDEDDDANGEDYLPQSFAAAGGIISFSFLSEQQRTMSPSAARALLTDVTGVIQRFLSFPALLVAALLLAIIALLFVATPYICRRHCTSKFIKTICCQGPQYSLEDDSCESVHDTVKAKSSRLLSLDTFRGFAITVMVFVNYGGGGYWFFQHAPWNGLMVADLVMPWFVFIIGTSVVLAISSMQRRGVTRLQLLRKITWRTAVLMMLGFCFLNYSPRDGPRSVLVLAKDPWSAAASGLHLLCSVSPFHWRNSAHDICLYWPQWLVIIVLEMLWLCITLLMPVPDCPTGYLGAGGIGDGGRYPNCTGGAAGYIDRWMFGDNMYRYPTCKGLYRTVQPFDPEGVLGTINSVVMGFLGMQAGKIIIFYKRKTLHCLCRYLLWAVILGASAAVLSKCTRDEGFIPVNKNLWSLSYVLCMGSFSFLLLGVMYFIIDVKGWWGGQPFLYPGTNSILVYVGHSLLGFYFPFSWEMHFQESHWEPLLQNLWGTALWVLIAYLLYRKRFFLKI
;
A
#
# COMPACT_ATOMS: atom_id res chain seq x y z
N MET A 1 50.71 3.13 30.25
CA MET A 1 51.83 3.34 29.32
C MET A 1 51.25 3.26 27.92
N GLU A 2 51.08 4.29 27.11
CA GLU A 2 51.32 5.74 27.06
C GLU A 2 50.80 6.09 25.64
N SER A 3 50.14 7.19 25.28
CA SER A 3 49.66 8.38 25.98
C SER A 3 48.48 8.93 25.15
N ASN A 4 47.55 9.58 25.85
CA ASN A 4 46.36 10.26 25.35
C ASN A 4 46.67 11.63 24.68
N ARG A 5 45.62 12.19 24.06
CA ARG A 5 45.30 13.62 23.77
C ARG A 5 45.52 14.03 22.31
N LEU A 6 44.63 14.75 21.60
CA LEU A 6 43.39 15.52 21.83
C LEU A 6 42.67 15.58 20.46
N LEU A 7 41.38 15.27 20.25
CA LEU A 7 40.18 16.09 20.55
C LEU A 7 40.32 17.58 20.14
N HIS A 8 39.89 17.90 18.92
CA HIS A 8 39.21 19.17 18.61
C HIS A 8 38.06 18.90 17.64
N ALA A 9 36.86 19.20 18.13
CA ALA A 9 35.63 19.31 17.37
C ALA A 9 35.52 20.73 16.82
N SER A 10 35.03 20.89 15.59
CA SER A 10 34.23 22.04 15.15
C SER A 10 33.77 21.87 13.70
N LEU A 11 32.44 21.73 13.52
CA LEU A 11 31.70 22.28 12.38
C LEU A 11 32.02 23.79 12.26
N PRO A 12 32.10 24.35 11.04
CA PRO A 12 30.90 24.86 10.34
C PRO A 12 30.91 24.47 8.83
N LEU A 13 29.79 24.24 8.14
CA LEU A 13 28.73 25.17 7.74
C LEU A 13 29.27 26.43 7.03
N LEU A 14 29.61 26.29 5.75
CA LEU A 14 29.71 27.37 4.76
C LEU A 14 29.50 26.72 3.38
N PHE A 15 28.30 26.83 2.80
CA PHE A 15 27.98 27.84 1.80
C PHE A 15 29.16 28.10 0.84
N LEU A 16 29.18 27.36 -0.27
CA LEU A 16 29.65 27.92 -1.53
C LEU A 16 28.42 28.11 -2.42
N VAL A 17 27.79 29.26 -2.21
CA VAL A 17 27.17 30.03 -3.28
C VAL A 17 28.28 30.27 -4.31
N THR A 18 28.34 29.47 -5.37
CA THR A 18 28.89 29.99 -6.61
C THR A 18 27.77 30.81 -7.23
N TRP A 19 27.83 32.10 -6.91
CA TRP A 19 27.23 33.17 -7.67
C TRP A 19 27.84 33.07 -9.08
N SER A 20 27.16 32.34 -9.96
CA SER A 20 27.27 32.58 -11.39
C SER A 20 26.05 33.39 -11.73
N TYR A 21 26.27 34.66 -12.06
CA TYR A 21 25.31 35.54 -12.71
C TYR A 21 24.56 34.75 -13.78
N GLY A 22 23.36 34.30 -13.46
CA GLY A 22 22.39 33.76 -14.40
C GLY A 22 21.45 34.92 -14.70
N GLY A 23 21.74 35.65 -15.76
CA GLY A 23 20.89 36.74 -16.24
C GLY A 23 19.44 36.26 -16.36
N HIS A 24 18.52 37.12 -15.96
CA HIS A 24 17.10 36.98 -16.24
C HIS A 24 16.93 36.76 -17.74
N VAL A 25 16.63 35.52 -18.15
CA VAL A 25 16.14 35.26 -19.50
C VAL A 25 14.69 35.72 -19.50
N ARG A 26 14.46 36.94 -19.99
CA ARG A 26 13.15 37.44 -20.40
C ARG A 26 12.72 36.52 -21.55
N ASN A 27 11.69 35.71 -21.32
CA ASN A 27 11.05 34.92 -22.37
C ASN A 27 10.28 35.87 -23.29
N ASP A 28 10.96 36.54 -24.22
CA ASP A 28 10.31 37.09 -25.39
C ASP A 28 10.13 35.96 -26.42
N GLU A 29 9.38 34.92 -26.02
CA GLU A 29 8.74 34.00 -26.95
C GLU A 29 7.43 34.66 -27.38
N LEU A 30 7.47 35.22 -28.59
CA LEU A 30 6.36 35.45 -29.50
C LEU A 30 5.01 34.95 -28.97
N HIS A 31 4.18 35.88 -28.51
CA HIS A 31 2.81 35.69 -28.02
C HIS A 31 2.04 34.54 -28.71
N LEU A 32 2.12 33.35 -28.12
CA LEU A 32 1.11 32.31 -28.24
C LEU A 32 0.41 32.24 -26.89
N ASP A 33 -0.45 33.25 -26.67
CA ASP A 33 -1.25 33.46 -25.46
C ASP A 33 -1.88 32.14 -24.99
N GLY A 34 -1.31 31.56 -23.94
CA GLY A 34 -1.86 30.37 -23.31
C GLY A 34 -1.17 30.07 -21.99
N PRO A 35 -1.86 29.42 -21.05
CA PRO A 35 -1.37 29.22 -19.69
C PRO A 35 -0.03 28.47 -19.67
N ALA A 36 0.82 28.79 -18.69
CA ALA A 36 2.02 28.00 -18.40
C ALA A 36 1.60 26.56 -18.05
N LEU A 37 2.12 25.58 -18.81
CA LEU A 37 1.82 24.17 -18.62
C LEU A 37 2.76 23.58 -17.57
N LYS A 38 2.20 22.78 -16.66
CA LYS A 38 2.98 22.01 -15.68
C LYS A 38 3.58 20.76 -16.34
N MET A 39 4.56 20.12 -15.69
CA MET A 39 4.90 18.74 -16.03
C MET A 39 3.66 17.84 -15.93
N ASP A 40 3.64 16.75 -16.69
CA ASP A 40 2.52 15.83 -16.87
C ASP A 40 1.24 16.47 -17.47
N GLN A 41 1.38 17.62 -18.15
CA GLN A 41 0.27 18.33 -18.78
C GLN A 41 0.51 18.69 -20.25
N ALA A 42 -0.61 18.80 -20.97
CA ALA A 42 -0.69 19.30 -22.34
C ALA A 42 -1.88 20.26 -22.47
N LEU A 43 -1.82 21.18 -23.45
CA LEU A 43 -2.92 22.09 -23.78
C LEU A 43 -3.64 21.58 -25.03
N LEU A 44 -4.96 21.40 -24.93
CA LEU A 44 -5.82 21.15 -26.08
C LEU A 44 -6.67 22.38 -26.38
N THR A 45 -6.58 22.88 -27.60
CA THR A 45 -7.42 23.96 -28.11
C THR A 45 -8.44 23.38 -29.07
N PHE A 46 -9.71 23.60 -28.80
CA PHE A 46 -10.81 23.12 -29.64
C PHE A 46 -11.34 24.28 -30.47
N HIS A 47 -11.34 24.12 -31.79
CA HIS A 47 -11.84 25.10 -32.75
C HIS A 47 -13.17 24.61 -33.32
N ASN A 48 -14.25 25.29 -33.00
CA ASN A 48 -15.57 24.95 -33.49
C ASN A 48 -15.94 25.80 -34.71
N GLN A 49 -15.96 25.19 -35.90
CA GLN A 49 -16.41 25.84 -37.14
C GLN A 49 -17.87 25.50 -37.49
N LEU A 50 -18.58 24.83 -36.59
CA LEU A 50 -20.00 24.53 -36.76
C LEU A 50 -20.85 25.75 -36.37
N PRO A 51 -22.04 25.90 -36.98
CA PRO A 51 -22.99 26.96 -36.60
C PRO A 51 -23.66 26.71 -35.25
N GLU A 52 -23.40 25.57 -34.60
CA GLU A 52 -23.99 25.17 -33.32
C GLU A 52 -22.95 25.02 -32.21
N GLU A 53 -23.40 25.09 -30.96
CA GLU A 53 -22.57 24.92 -29.77
C GLU A 53 -22.23 23.44 -29.55
N VAL A 54 -20.97 23.18 -29.21
CA VAL A 54 -20.44 21.83 -29.06
C VAL A 54 -19.88 21.63 -27.66
N GLN A 55 -20.15 20.46 -27.07
CA GLN A 55 -19.63 20.05 -25.77
C GLN A 55 -18.57 18.97 -25.97
N ILE A 56 -17.42 19.16 -25.33
CA ILE A 56 -16.35 18.17 -25.32
C ILE A 56 -16.34 17.47 -23.98
N PHE A 57 -16.41 16.15 -24.03
CA PHE A 57 -16.29 15.27 -22.90
C PHE A 57 -15.01 14.45 -22.98
N TYR A 58 -14.51 14.01 -21.82
CA TYR A 58 -13.33 13.18 -21.71
C TYR A 58 -13.49 12.09 -20.65
N THR A 59 -12.72 11.02 -20.81
CA THR A 59 -12.46 10.01 -19.79
C THR A 59 -11.00 9.55 -19.90
N SER A 60 -10.48 8.93 -18.85
CA SER A 60 -9.10 8.44 -18.79
C SER A 60 -9.08 6.95 -18.52
N ASP A 61 -8.15 6.23 -19.13
CA ASP A 61 -7.92 4.79 -18.86
C ASP A 61 -7.56 4.51 -17.39
N HIS A 62 -7.08 5.53 -16.66
CA HIS A 62 -6.86 5.43 -15.23
C HIS A 62 -8.15 5.27 -14.41
N CYS A 63 -9.30 5.72 -14.96
CA CYS A 63 -10.60 5.69 -14.32
C CYS A 63 -11.44 4.52 -14.88
N TYR A 64 -11.45 3.40 -14.17
CA TYR A 64 -12.15 2.20 -14.64
C TYR A 64 -13.66 2.41 -14.83
N LYS A 65 -14.12 2.23 -16.08
CA LYS A 65 -15.53 2.37 -16.51
C LYS A 65 -16.20 3.67 -16.06
N CYS A 66 -15.47 4.78 -16.05
CA CYS A 66 -16.02 6.06 -15.63
C CYS A 66 -16.89 6.72 -16.70
N VAL A 67 -17.94 7.42 -16.27
CA VAL A 67 -18.76 8.27 -17.14
C VAL A 67 -17.90 9.41 -17.68
N TYR A 68 -18.07 9.70 -18.97
CA TYR A 68 -17.52 10.87 -19.63
C TYR A 68 -17.80 12.15 -18.83
N GLN A 69 -16.74 12.88 -18.49
CA GLN A 69 -16.83 14.16 -17.77
C GLN A 69 -16.74 15.30 -18.77
N GLN A 70 -17.50 16.38 -18.55
CA GLN A 70 -17.41 17.56 -19.40
C GLN A 70 -16.03 18.23 -19.19
N LEU A 71 -15.31 18.44 -20.28
CA LEU A 71 -14.01 19.11 -20.30
C LEU A 71 -14.20 20.61 -20.54
N VAL A 72 -14.83 20.96 -21.66
CA VAL A 72 -15.04 22.35 -22.09
C VAL A 72 -16.22 22.44 -23.05
N THR A 73 -16.81 23.63 -23.12
CA THR A 73 -17.88 23.95 -24.07
C THR A 73 -17.37 25.01 -25.05
N VAL A 74 -17.63 24.82 -26.33
CA VAL A 74 -17.15 25.70 -27.41
C VAL A 74 -18.33 26.28 -28.17
N LYS A 75 -18.42 27.62 -28.14
CA LYS A 75 -19.45 28.37 -28.86
C LYS A 75 -19.24 28.27 -30.39
N PRO A 76 -20.29 28.52 -31.20
CA PRO A 76 -20.17 28.56 -32.66
C PRO A 76 -19.08 29.54 -33.11
N ASN A 77 -18.26 29.14 -34.09
CA ASN A 77 -17.16 29.95 -34.65
C ASN A 77 -16.19 30.53 -33.60
N ASN A 78 -16.02 29.83 -32.47
CA ASN A 78 -15.13 30.22 -31.40
C ASN A 78 -14.16 29.09 -31.04
N ASN A 79 -13.13 29.42 -30.25
CA ASN A 79 -12.21 28.46 -29.68
C ASN A 79 -12.31 28.45 -28.14
N SER A 80 -12.00 27.29 -27.55
CA SER A 80 -11.78 27.17 -26.11
C SER A 80 -10.62 26.21 -25.87
N SER A 81 -9.79 26.49 -24.87
CA SER A 81 -8.66 25.64 -24.48
C SER A 81 -8.91 24.93 -23.15
N ALA A 82 -8.39 23.72 -23.01
CA ALA A 82 -8.41 22.98 -21.76
C ALA A 82 -7.06 22.29 -21.51
N THR A 83 -6.59 22.35 -20.28
CA THR A 83 -5.38 21.63 -19.84
C THR A 83 -5.77 20.20 -19.46
N ILE A 84 -5.00 19.23 -19.95
CA ILE A 84 -5.22 17.80 -19.72
C ILE A 84 -3.98 17.14 -19.11
N SER A 85 -4.16 15.95 -18.54
CA SER A 85 -3.04 15.12 -18.07
C SER A 85 -2.47 14.28 -19.21
N THR A 86 -1.14 14.16 -19.28
CA THR A 86 -0.42 13.34 -20.27
C THR A 86 -0.03 11.96 -19.74
N VAL A 87 -0.25 11.69 -18.45
CA VAL A 87 0.17 10.45 -17.77
C VAL A 87 -0.54 9.21 -18.32
N PHE A 88 -1.82 9.36 -18.68
CA PHE A 88 -2.68 8.27 -19.11
C PHE A 88 -3.39 8.64 -20.40
N THR A 89 -3.68 7.63 -21.22
CA THR A 89 -4.49 7.79 -22.44
C THR A 89 -5.84 8.41 -22.09
N LEU A 90 -6.25 9.39 -22.89
CA LEU A 90 -7.53 10.06 -22.77
C LEU A 90 -8.41 9.68 -23.96
N SER A 91 -9.66 9.36 -23.66
CA SER A 91 -10.72 9.18 -24.66
C SER A 91 -11.60 10.43 -24.65
N LEU A 92 -11.68 11.12 -25.79
CA LEU A 92 -12.49 12.31 -25.95
C LEU A 92 -13.71 12.03 -26.82
N GLN A 93 -14.79 12.73 -26.51
CA GLN A 93 -16.06 12.63 -27.20
C GLN A 93 -16.64 14.03 -27.39
N VAL A 94 -17.00 14.34 -28.63
CA VAL A 94 -17.53 15.64 -29.03
C VAL A 94 -19.00 15.46 -29.34
N GLU A 95 -19.86 16.23 -28.67
CA GLU A 95 -21.31 16.14 -28.82
C GLU A 95 -21.91 17.49 -29.20
N SER A 96 -22.87 17.46 -30.12
CA SER A 96 -23.68 18.62 -30.48
C SER A 96 -24.68 18.92 -29.37
N ARG A 97 -24.74 20.17 -28.90
CA ARG A 97 -25.67 20.57 -27.83
C ARG A 97 -27.14 20.57 -28.28
N MET A 98 -27.41 20.77 -29.56
CA MET A 98 -28.79 20.81 -30.09
C MET A 98 -29.36 19.40 -30.29
N SER A 99 -28.54 18.47 -30.76
CA SER A 99 -28.99 17.13 -31.15
C SER A 99 -28.61 16.04 -30.15
N ASN A 100 -27.73 16.32 -29.18
CA ASN A 100 -27.10 15.34 -28.29
C ASN A 100 -26.52 14.13 -29.06
N THR A 101 -26.07 14.37 -30.29
CA THR A 101 -25.44 13.34 -31.13
C THR A 101 -23.93 13.46 -31.02
N THR A 102 -23.27 12.30 -31.01
CA THR A 102 -21.82 12.20 -30.97
C THR A 102 -21.26 12.51 -32.36
N LEU A 103 -20.53 13.61 -32.48
CA LEU A 103 -19.92 14.04 -33.73
C LEU A 103 -18.61 13.27 -33.99
N CYS A 104 -17.76 13.20 -32.97
CA CYS A 104 -16.46 12.54 -33.05
C CYS A 104 -16.14 11.82 -31.73
N ARG A 105 -15.39 10.72 -31.82
CA ARG A 105 -14.78 10.04 -30.68
C ARG A 105 -13.40 9.53 -31.07
N TRP A 106 -12.41 9.78 -30.22
CA TRP A 106 -11.06 9.26 -30.39
C TRP A 106 -10.40 9.03 -29.04
N SER A 107 -9.33 8.24 -29.04
CA SER A 107 -8.51 7.97 -27.87
C SER A 107 -7.05 8.17 -28.23
N GLN A 108 -6.34 8.99 -27.45
CA GLN A 108 -4.93 9.32 -27.70
C GLN A 108 -4.19 9.55 -26.39
N THR A 109 -2.91 9.16 -26.37
CA THR A 109 -1.96 9.53 -25.33
C THR A 109 -1.24 10.79 -25.79
N TYR A 110 -1.35 11.87 -25.02
CA TYR A 110 -0.72 13.15 -25.32
C TYR A 110 0.66 13.22 -24.69
N GLU A 111 1.55 13.99 -25.28
CA GLU A 111 2.92 14.16 -24.80
C GLU A 111 3.09 15.47 -24.03
N GLU A 112 4.06 15.48 -23.12
CA GLU A 112 4.30 16.55 -22.16
C GLU A 112 4.69 17.88 -22.83
N GLY A 113 4.07 18.96 -22.36
CA GLY A 113 4.30 20.30 -22.90
C GLY A 113 3.76 20.51 -24.32
N GLY A 114 3.12 19.50 -24.92
CA GLY A 114 2.51 19.60 -26.23
C GLY A 114 1.31 20.55 -26.25
N ARG A 115 1.19 21.32 -27.33
CA ARG A 115 -0.02 22.11 -27.63
C ARG A 115 -0.67 21.56 -28.88
N TYR A 116 -1.90 21.10 -28.73
CA TYR A 116 -2.66 20.40 -29.76
C TYR A 116 -3.92 21.20 -30.10
N SER A 117 -4.21 21.34 -31.40
CA SER A 117 -5.46 21.92 -31.87
C SER A 117 -6.35 20.87 -32.51
N VAL A 118 -7.63 20.89 -32.13
CA VAL A 118 -8.66 20.00 -32.65
C VAL A 118 -9.69 20.83 -33.40
N TRP A 119 -9.77 20.62 -34.72
CA TRP A 119 -10.65 21.34 -35.61
C TRP A 119 -11.92 20.54 -35.87
N ILE A 120 -13.07 21.08 -35.47
CA ILE A 120 -14.39 20.48 -35.63
C ILE A 120 -15.08 21.18 -36.81
N GLN A 121 -15.15 20.49 -37.94
CA GLN A 121 -15.63 21.07 -39.21
C GLN A 121 -16.42 20.04 -40.05
N VAL A 122 -17.28 20.51 -40.94
CA VAL A 122 -17.91 19.67 -41.98
C VAL A 122 -17.14 19.89 -43.29
N PRO A 123 -16.34 18.93 -43.76
CA PRO A 123 -15.63 19.08 -45.02
C PRO A 123 -16.64 19.14 -46.18
N LEU A 124 -16.40 20.01 -47.16
CA LEU A 124 -17.25 20.15 -48.37
C LEU A 124 -17.48 18.83 -49.14
N ALA A 125 -16.63 17.82 -48.94
CA ALA A 125 -16.72 16.50 -49.56
C ALA A 125 -17.59 15.48 -48.80
N PHE A 126 -18.01 15.78 -47.56
CA PHE A 126 -18.73 14.83 -46.69
C PHE A 126 -19.94 15.50 -46.03
N SER A 127 -21.02 14.73 -45.83
CA SER A 127 -22.23 15.18 -45.12
C SER A 127 -22.17 14.95 -43.60
N GLN A 128 -21.02 14.55 -43.05
CA GLN A 128 -20.81 14.30 -41.62
C GLN A 128 -19.64 15.14 -41.08
N PRO A 129 -19.75 15.66 -39.85
CA PRO A 129 -18.67 16.42 -39.20
C PRO A 129 -17.45 15.53 -38.94
N GLN A 130 -16.26 16.09 -39.18
CA GLN A 130 -14.97 15.46 -38.90
C GLN A 130 -14.17 16.29 -37.89
N CYS A 131 -13.38 15.59 -37.07
CA CYS A 131 -12.45 16.20 -36.14
C CYS A 131 -11.03 15.95 -36.60
N ASN A 132 -10.35 17.01 -37.05
CA ASN A 132 -8.97 16.97 -37.51
C ASN A 132 -8.01 17.43 -36.42
N PHE A 133 -6.85 16.78 -36.34
CA PHE A 133 -5.83 17.03 -35.33
C PHE A 133 -4.64 17.78 -35.94
N SER A 134 -4.23 18.88 -35.32
CA SER A 134 -2.96 19.54 -35.61
C SER A 134 -2.13 19.67 -34.33
N VAL A 135 -0.80 19.58 -34.48
CA VAL A 135 0.15 19.85 -33.40
C VAL A 135 0.69 21.25 -33.64
N ASP A 136 0.39 22.19 -32.74
CA ASP A 136 0.77 23.59 -32.91
C ASP A 136 2.15 23.85 -32.31
N LYS A 137 2.40 23.29 -31.13
CA LYS A 137 3.73 23.23 -30.51
C LYS A 137 4.10 21.77 -30.31
N ASN A 138 5.21 21.37 -30.93
CA ASN A 138 5.75 20.04 -30.73
C ASN A 138 6.01 19.81 -29.24
N PRO A 139 5.63 18.64 -28.71
CA PRO A 139 5.86 18.29 -27.31
C PRO A 139 7.36 18.34 -26.99
N ASN A 140 7.65 18.54 -25.71
CA ASN A 140 9.04 18.67 -25.24
C ASN A 140 9.79 17.37 -25.55
N ASN A 141 10.70 17.45 -26.52
CA ASN A 141 11.54 16.32 -26.89
C ASN A 141 12.53 16.10 -25.75
N ALA A 142 12.42 15.01 -24.99
CA ALA A 142 13.31 14.71 -23.86
C ALA A 142 14.80 14.52 -24.25
N THR A 143 15.18 14.74 -25.52
CA THR A 143 16.51 14.43 -26.05
C THR A 143 17.26 15.57 -26.74
N LEU A 144 16.75 16.81 -26.85
CA LEU A 144 17.52 17.89 -27.49
C LEU A 144 17.42 19.22 -26.73
N ARG A 145 18.51 19.57 -26.01
CA ARG A 145 18.86 20.95 -25.67
C ARG A 145 19.35 21.64 -26.95
N GLU A 146 18.53 22.47 -27.57
CA GLU A 146 19.06 23.45 -28.54
C GLU A 146 19.71 24.61 -27.78
N TYR A 147 21.03 24.73 -27.94
CA TYR A 147 21.77 25.95 -27.61
C TYR A 147 21.46 27.01 -28.67
N LYS A 148 20.98 28.19 -28.27
CA LYS A 148 20.86 29.35 -29.16
C LYS A 148 21.88 30.43 -28.75
N THR A 149 22.71 30.83 -29.71
CA THR A 149 23.73 31.90 -29.61
C THR A 149 23.11 33.31 -29.61
N PRO A 150 23.74 34.32 -28.97
CA PRO A 150 23.13 35.62 -28.69
C PRO A 150 23.48 36.76 -29.68
N GLY A 151 22.54 37.67 -29.83
CA GLY A 151 22.55 39.01 -30.46
C GLY A 151 21.07 39.42 -30.53
N GLU A 152 20.58 40.58 -30.09
CA GLU A 152 21.07 41.96 -30.05
C GLU A 152 20.22 42.73 -28.98
N GLU A 153 20.72 43.86 -28.47
CA GLU A 153 20.13 44.69 -27.39
C GLU A 153 18.91 45.52 -27.85
N ASP A 154 17.96 45.86 -26.94
CA ASP A 154 17.34 47.21 -26.81
C ASP A 154 16.34 47.32 -25.62
N GLU A 155 16.10 48.57 -25.19
CA GLU A 155 15.68 49.15 -23.89
C GLU A 155 14.18 49.10 -23.49
N ASP A 156 13.97 49.14 -22.15
CA ASP A 156 12.95 49.79 -21.28
C ASP A 156 11.42 49.78 -21.56
N ASP A 157 10.62 49.40 -20.54
CA ASP A 157 9.75 50.31 -19.75
C ASP A 157 8.82 49.57 -18.73
N ASP A 158 8.45 50.32 -17.68
CA ASP A 158 7.80 49.95 -16.40
C ASP A 158 6.27 49.65 -16.41
N ALA A 159 5.82 48.96 -15.33
CA ALA A 159 4.67 49.29 -14.46
C ALA A 159 3.54 48.23 -14.22
N ASN A 160 3.39 47.89 -12.93
CA ASN A 160 2.18 47.61 -12.12
C ASN A 160 1.21 46.44 -12.44
N GLY A 161 0.90 45.65 -11.39
CA GLY A 161 -0.48 45.18 -11.17
C GLY A 161 -0.69 43.77 -10.59
N GLU A 162 -0.83 43.71 -9.26
CA GLU A 162 -1.78 42.89 -8.47
C GLU A 162 -1.60 41.38 -8.26
N ASP A 163 -1.59 41.06 -6.95
CA ASP A 163 -1.58 39.76 -6.29
C ASP A 163 -2.76 38.87 -6.66
N TYR A 164 -2.49 37.62 -7.08
CA TYR A 164 -3.44 36.51 -6.96
C TYR A 164 -2.72 35.22 -6.53
N LEU A 165 -2.90 34.88 -5.25
CA LEU A 165 -2.59 33.60 -4.63
C LEU A 165 -3.53 32.50 -5.15
N PRO A 166 -3.03 31.38 -5.72
CA PRO A 166 -3.82 30.17 -5.86
C PRO A 166 -3.48 29.19 -4.72
N GLN A 167 -4.44 29.03 -3.82
CA GLN A 167 -4.58 27.88 -2.92
C GLN A 167 -4.59 26.57 -3.73
N SER A 168 -3.57 25.72 -3.62
CA SER A 168 -3.66 24.29 -4.01
C SER A 168 -2.46 23.45 -3.57
N PHE A 169 -2.17 23.36 -2.27
CA PHE A 169 -1.30 22.29 -1.73
C PHE A 169 -1.93 21.67 -0.48
N ALA A 170 -2.86 20.75 -0.72
CA ALA A 170 -3.44 19.89 0.30
C ALA A 170 -3.80 18.53 -0.31
N ALA A 171 -2.80 17.78 -0.78
CA ALA A 171 -2.99 16.41 -1.25
C ALA A 171 -1.67 15.60 -1.27
N ALA A 172 -0.93 15.57 -0.16
CA ALA A 172 0.21 14.68 0.00
C ALA A 172 0.42 14.37 1.49
N GLY A 173 -0.45 13.53 2.02
CA GLY A 173 -0.46 13.18 3.44
C GLY A 173 -1.72 12.41 3.78
N GLY A 174 -1.84 11.19 3.24
CA GLY A 174 -2.87 10.25 3.65
C GLY A 174 -2.63 9.81 5.09
N ILE A 175 -3.06 10.62 6.05
CA ILE A 175 -3.05 10.30 7.48
C ILE A 175 -4.42 9.73 7.84
N ILE A 176 -4.39 8.48 8.29
CA ILE A 176 -5.48 7.66 8.84
C ILE A 176 -6.27 8.47 9.87
N SER A 177 -7.60 8.55 9.77
CA SER A 177 -8.41 9.33 10.71
C SER A 177 -9.87 8.92 10.81
N PHE A 178 -10.34 8.85 12.08
CA PHE A 178 -11.67 8.42 12.55
C PHE A 178 -12.21 9.43 13.60
N SER A 179 -13.50 9.83 13.64
CA SER A 179 -14.08 10.78 14.67
C SER A 179 -15.63 10.92 14.87
N PHE A 180 -16.30 10.45 15.97
CA PHE A 180 -17.70 10.86 16.43
C PHE A 180 -17.81 10.79 17.94
N LEU A 181 -18.67 11.66 18.52
CA LEU A 181 -20.11 11.38 18.75
C LEU A 181 -20.89 12.62 19.20
N SER A 182 -22.13 12.79 18.71
CA SER A 182 -23.37 12.97 19.52
C SER A 182 -24.64 13.16 18.65
N GLU A 183 -25.75 12.56 19.12
CA GLU A 183 -27.19 12.75 18.83
C GLU A 183 -27.80 12.54 17.41
N GLN A 184 -28.27 11.32 17.10
CA GLN A 184 -29.71 11.07 16.87
C GLN A 184 -30.04 9.58 16.77
N GLN A 185 -30.83 9.11 17.74
CA GLN A 185 -31.34 7.76 17.81
C GLN A 185 -32.45 7.57 16.75
N ARG A 186 -32.18 6.78 15.71
CA ARG A 186 -33.23 6.21 14.85
C ARG A 186 -33.14 4.69 14.89
N THR A 187 -34.21 4.09 15.40
CA THR A 187 -34.39 2.66 15.57
C THR A 187 -34.37 1.93 14.23
N MET A 188 -33.46 0.96 14.10
CA MET A 188 -33.41 0.03 12.96
C MET A 188 -34.51 -1.03 13.13
N SER A 189 -35.26 -1.33 12.06
CA SER A 189 -36.35 -2.29 12.09
C SER A 189 -35.83 -3.73 12.32
N PRO A 190 -36.53 -4.56 13.11
CA PRO A 190 -36.15 -5.96 13.39
C PRO A 190 -36.13 -6.92 12.18
N SER A 191 -36.41 -6.42 10.97
CA SER A 191 -36.50 -7.19 9.73
C SER A 191 -35.13 -7.43 9.07
N ALA A 192 -34.19 -6.49 9.16
CA ALA A 192 -32.87 -6.62 8.54
C ALA A 192 -31.96 -7.64 9.26
N ALA A 193 -32.08 -7.74 10.60
CA ALA A 193 -31.35 -8.74 11.38
C ALA A 193 -31.97 -10.14 11.29
N ARG A 194 -33.29 -10.24 11.08
CA ARG A 194 -34.00 -11.53 10.90
C ARG A 194 -33.77 -12.17 9.53
N ALA A 195 -33.54 -11.37 8.48
CA ALA A 195 -33.25 -11.89 7.14
C ALA A 195 -31.89 -12.61 7.00
N LEU A 196 -30.99 -12.46 7.97
CA LEU A 196 -29.67 -13.11 7.99
C LEU A 196 -29.68 -14.52 8.59
N LEU A 197 -30.79 -14.95 9.25
CA LEU A 197 -30.82 -16.19 10.03
C LEU A 197 -31.84 -17.24 9.56
N THR A 198 -32.54 -17.02 8.45
CA THR A 198 -33.52 -17.99 7.93
C THR A 198 -33.42 -18.11 6.41
N ASP A 199 -32.46 -18.91 5.93
CA ASP A 199 -32.54 -19.76 4.72
C ASP A 199 -31.14 -20.33 4.37
N VAL A 200 -30.72 -21.39 5.06
CA VAL A 200 -29.41 -22.05 4.81
C VAL A 200 -29.33 -22.59 3.37
N THR A 201 -30.46 -23.02 2.80
CA THR A 201 -30.57 -23.49 1.42
C THR A 201 -30.38 -22.36 0.40
N GLY A 202 -30.98 -21.20 0.63
CA GLY A 202 -30.78 -19.99 -0.19
C GLY A 202 -29.36 -19.44 -0.10
N VAL A 203 -28.73 -19.52 1.08
CA VAL A 203 -27.31 -19.16 1.27
C VAL A 203 -26.40 -20.11 0.49
N ILE A 204 -26.63 -21.42 0.53
CA ILE A 204 -25.86 -22.41 -0.24
C ILE A 204 -26.07 -22.23 -1.75
N GLN A 205 -27.30 -21.97 -2.19
CA GLN A 205 -27.60 -21.70 -3.60
C GLN A 205 -26.86 -20.44 -4.09
N ARG A 206 -26.86 -19.35 -3.30
CA ARG A 206 -26.09 -18.14 -3.60
C ARG A 206 -24.58 -18.42 -3.57
N PHE A 207 -24.10 -19.19 -2.60
CA PHE A 207 -22.70 -19.61 -2.48
C PHE A 207 -22.21 -20.31 -3.77
N LEU A 208 -23.01 -21.23 -4.31
CA LEU A 208 -22.72 -21.94 -5.56
C LEU A 208 -22.83 -21.05 -6.81
N SER A 209 -23.58 -19.94 -6.73
CA SER A 209 -23.81 -19.02 -7.85
C SER A 209 -22.70 -17.99 -8.03
N PHE A 210 -21.85 -17.77 -7.02
CA PHE A 210 -20.72 -16.82 -7.12
C PHE A 210 -19.41 -17.55 -7.47
N PRO A 211 -18.91 -17.43 -8.72
CA PRO A 211 -17.70 -18.14 -9.15
C PRO A 211 -16.46 -17.68 -8.39
N ALA A 212 -16.40 -16.41 -7.96
CA ALA A 212 -15.33 -15.88 -7.11
C ALA A 212 -15.22 -16.61 -5.77
N LEU A 213 -16.38 -16.86 -5.15
CA LEU A 213 -16.51 -17.53 -3.87
C LEU A 213 -16.15 -19.02 -4.01
N LEU A 214 -16.59 -19.67 -5.09
CA LEU A 214 -16.24 -21.06 -5.39
C LEU A 214 -14.72 -21.20 -5.62
N VAL A 215 -14.12 -20.32 -6.41
CA VAL A 215 -12.67 -20.32 -6.65
C VAL A 215 -11.89 -20.06 -5.36
N ALA A 216 -12.27 -19.05 -4.58
CA ALA A 216 -11.64 -18.77 -3.29
C ALA A 216 -11.83 -19.93 -2.29
N ALA A 217 -13.02 -20.52 -2.22
CA ALA A 217 -13.29 -21.67 -1.37
C ALA A 217 -12.52 -22.91 -1.81
N LEU A 218 -12.38 -23.17 -3.12
CA LEU A 218 -11.55 -24.25 -3.66
C LEU A 218 -10.07 -24.01 -3.36
N LEU A 219 -9.58 -22.78 -3.52
CA LEU A 219 -8.20 -22.43 -3.17
C LEU A 219 -7.95 -22.60 -1.68
N LEU A 220 -8.86 -22.09 -0.83
CA LEU A 220 -8.79 -22.24 0.63
C LEU A 220 -8.95 -23.70 1.04
N ALA A 221 -9.78 -24.50 0.37
CA ALA A 221 -9.94 -25.93 0.61
C ALA A 221 -8.72 -26.72 0.16
N ILE A 222 -8.09 -26.36 -0.97
CA ILE A 222 -6.82 -26.95 -1.42
C ILE A 222 -5.72 -26.61 -0.42
N ILE A 223 -5.61 -25.35 -0.01
CA ILE A 223 -4.72 -24.88 1.07
C ILE A 223 -5.00 -25.69 2.35
N ALA A 224 -6.26 -25.80 2.78
CA ALA A 224 -6.66 -26.54 3.97
C ALA A 224 -6.34 -28.03 3.85
N LEU A 225 -6.63 -28.67 2.72
CA LEU A 225 -6.34 -30.09 2.48
C LEU A 225 -4.83 -30.32 2.44
N LEU A 226 -4.07 -29.48 1.74
CA LEU A 226 -2.62 -29.55 1.72
C LEU A 226 -2.03 -29.34 3.12
N PHE A 227 -2.60 -28.47 3.95
CA PHE A 227 -2.02 -28.11 5.25
C PHE A 227 -2.58 -28.89 6.45
N VAL A 228 -3.77 -29.50 6.34
CA VAL A 228 -4.43 -30.33 7.37
C VAL A 228 -4.31 -31.83 7.04
N ALA A 229 -4.50 -32.22 5.77
CA ALA A 229 -4.41 -33.63 5.37
C ALA A 229 -2.95 -34.11 5.30
N THR A 230 -1.99 -33.28 4.89
CA THR A 230 -0.56 -33.64 4.92
C THR A 230 -0.08 -34.05 6.32
N PRO A 231 -0.37 -33.30 7.41
CA PRO A 231 -0.11 -33.75 8.78
C PRO A 231 -0.84 -35.04 9.14
N TYR A 232 -2.12 -35.15 8.79
CA TYR A 232 -2.97 -36.29 9.16
C TYR A 232 -2.52 -37.59 8.49
N ILE A 233 -2.22 -37.54 7.19
CA ILE A 233 -1.69 -38.65 6.41
C ILE A 233 -0.28 -38.99 6.89
N CYS A 234 0.59 -37.99 7.14
CA CYS A 234 1.90 -38.23 7.77
C CYS A 234 1.77 -38.92 9.14
N ARG A 235 0.80 -38.50 9.96
CA ARG A 235 0.52 -39.10 11.28
C ARG A 235 0.09 -40.55 11.15
N ARG A 236 -0.80 -40.88 10.19
CA ARG A 236 -1.33 -42.24 9.95
C ARG A 236 -0.30 -43.18 9.29
N HIS A 237 0.53 -42.67 8.39
CA HIS A 237 1.56 -43.47 7.72
C HIS A 237 2.75 -43.76 8.64
N CYS A 238 3.09 -42.84 9.54
CA CYS A 238 4.16 -43.04 10.52
C CYS A 238 3.73 -43.94 11.70
N THR A 239 2.49 -43.86 12.19
CA THR A 239 2.00 -44.82 13.21
C THR A 239 1.96 -46.24 12.65
N SER A 240 1.62 -46.43 11.38
CA SER A 240 1.66 -47.75 10.72
C SER A 240 3.09 -48.33 10.62
N LYS A 241 4.10 -47.52 10.28
CA LYS A 241 5.51 -47.97 10.27
C LYS A 241 6.07 -48.20 11.67
N PHE A 242 5.67 -47.40 12.66
CA PHE A 242 6.17 -47.51 14.04
C PHE A 242 5.55 -48.70 14.80
N ILE A 243 4.28 -49.05 14.55
CA ILE A 243 3.65 -50.25 15.12
C ILE A 243 4.32 -51.53 14.57
N LYS A 244 4.72 -51.55 13.29
CA LYS A 244 5.45 -52.70 12.73
C LYS A 244 6.89 -52.85 13.27
N THR A 245 7.53 -51.76 13.71
CA THR A 245 8.89 -51.83 14.27
C THR A 245 8.89 -52.13 15.78
N ILE A 246 7.84 -51.75 16.51
CA ILE A 246 7.71 -52.04 17.95
C ILE A 246 7.30 -53.49 18.23
N CYS A 247 6.57 -54.15 17.32
CA CYS A 247 6.16 -55.55 17.53
C CYS A 247 7.25 -56.61 17.24
N CYS A 248 8.47 -56.22 16.85
CA CYS A 248 9.54 -57.17 16.49
C CYS A 248 10.84 -57.08 17.30
N GLN A 249 10.97 -56.23 18.33
CA GLN A 249 12.14 -56.26 19.20
C GLN A 249 11.75 -56.06 20.67
N GLY A 250 11.81 -57.16 21.42
CA GLY A 250 11.74 -57.19 22.88
C GLY A 250 13.03 -56.63 23.54
N PRO A 251 13.04 -56.50 24.88
CA PRO A 251 13.95 -55.60 25.59
C PRO A 251 15.29 -56.28 25.93
N GLN A 252 16.41 -55.57 25.72
CA GLN A 252 17.69 -55.99 26.31
C GLN A 252 18.58 -54.80 26.71
N TYR A 253 19.18 -54.99 27.88
CA TYR A 253 19.97 -54.13 28.75
C TYR A 253 21.26 -53.54 28.13
N SER A 254 21.83 -52.55 28.83
CA SER A 254 23.26 -52.42 29.25
C SER A 254 23.92 -51.06 28.95
N LEU A 255 24.57 -50.54 29.99
CA LEU A 255 25.51 -49.43 30.05
C LEU A 255 26.75 -49.71 29.19
N GLU A 256 27.41 -48.66 28.68
CA GLU A 256 28.85 -48.42 28.93
C GLU A 256 29.28 -47.03 28.46
N ASP A 257 30.17 -46.48 29.28
CA ASP A 257 30.80 -45.17 29.30
C ASP A 257 31.94 -45.11 28.26
N ASP A 258 32.24 -43.94 27.68
CA ASP A 258 33.66 -43.56 27.62
C ASP A 258 33.91 -42.06 27.43
N SER A 259 34.91 -41.68 28.19
CA SER A 259 35.46 -40.36 28.51
C SER A 259 36.03 -39.54 27.34
N CYS A 260 35.82 -38.22 27.39
CA CYS A 260 36.84 -37.21 27.09
C CYS A 260 36.43 -35.88 27.73
N GLU A 261 37.08 -35.56 28.85
CA GLU A 261 37.13 -34.21 29.40
C GLU A 261 37.79 -33.25 28.41
N SER A 262 37.09 -32.17 28.08
CA SER A 262 37.75 -30.89 27.78
C SER A 262 37.00 -29.77 28.51
N VAL A 263 37.77 -29.15 29.39
CA VAL A 263 37.40 -28.07 30.30
C VAL A 263 37.43 -26.73 29.56
N HIS A 264 36.49 -25.83 29.90
CA HIS A 264 36.42 -24.39 29.58
C HIS A 264 36.14 -23.98 28.11
N ASP A 265 34.88 -23.67 27.80
CA ASP A 265 34.37 -22.30 28.00
C ASP A 265 32.85 -22.23 27.76
N THR A 266 32.12 -21.81 28.81
CA THR A 266 30.71 -21.44 28.69
C THR A 266 30.60 -20.07 28.03
N VAL A 267 30.94 -19.99 26.73
CA VAL A 267 30.47 -18.88 25.89
C VAL A 267 28.96 -19.04 25.79
N LYS A 268 28.25 -18.37 26.71
CA LYS A 268 26.80 -18.14 26.65
C LYS A 268 26.49 -17.66 25.24
N ALA A 269 26.02 -18.54 24.37
CA ALA A 269 25.81 -18.24 22.96
C ALA A 269 24.90 -17.01 22.86
N LYS A 270 25.49 -15.86 22.57
CA LYS A 270 24.78 -14.58 22.47
C LYS A 270 23.74 -14.77 21.38
N SER A 271 22.46 -14.52 21.67
CA SER A 271 21.41 -14.69 20.66
C SER A 271 21.66 -13.70 19.53
N SER A 272 22.20 -14.18 18.41
CA SER A 272 22.45 -13.34 17.25
C SER A 272 21.13 -12.80 16.74
N ARG A 273 21.05 -11.47 16.62
CA ARG A 273 19.91 -10.74 16.06
C ARG A 273 19.91 -10.99 14.55
N LEU A 274 18.74 -11.27 13.98
CA LEU A 274 18.62 -11.57 12.55
C LEU A 274 18.72 -10.26 11.75
N LEU A 275 19.82 -10.06 11.02
CA LEU A 275 20.11 -8.78 10.36
C LEU A 275 19.20 -8.55 9.16
N SER A 276 18.85 -9.61 8.41
CA SER A 276 17.91 -9.48 7.28
C SER A 276 16.55 -8.95 7.69
N LEU A 277 16.06 -9.31 8.89
CA LEU A 277 14.76 -8.85 9.38
C LEU A 277 14.76 -7.36 9.70
N ASP A 278 15.79 -6.86 10.37
CA ASP A 278 15.91 -5.43 10.64
C ASP A 278 16.13 -4.66 9.32
N THR A 279 16.90 -5.22 8.39
CA THR A 279 17.14 -4.61 7.08
C THR A 279 15.86 -4.52 6.26
N PHE A 280 15.04 -5.56 6.20
CA PHE A 280 13.75 -5.52 5.51
C PHE A 280 12.82 -4.47 6.14
N ARG A 281 12.74 -4.43 7.48
CA ARG A 281 11.94 -3.40 8.17
C ARG A 281 12.45 -2.00 7.83
N GLY A 282 13.76 -1.84 7.79
CA GLY A 282 14.45 -0.61 7.43
C GLY A 282 14.24 -0.16 5.99
N PHE A 283 14.20 -1.12 5.07
CA PHE A 283 13.88 -0.88 3.67
C PHE A 283 12.43 -0.40 3.55
N ALA A 284 11.49 -1.10 4.17
CA ALA A 284 10.08 -0.70 4.18
C ALA A 284 9.87 0.70 4.77
N ILE A 285 10.51 1.05 5.92
CA ILE A 285 10.37 2.41 6.48
C ILE A 285 11.02 3.47 5.60
N THR A 286 12.12 3.17 4.92
CA THR A 286 12.80 4.15 4.07
C THR A 286 11.95 4.49 2.85
N VAL A 287 11.35 3.47 2.21
CA VAL A 287 10.40 3.67 1.11
C VAL A 287 9.15 4.42 1.61
N MET A 288 8.66 4.09 2.80
CA MET A 288 7.53 4.76 3.44
C MET A 288 7.75 6.27 3.59
N VAL A 289 8.90 6.66 4.16
CA VAL A 289 9.26 8.08 4.36
C VAL A 289 9.32 8.82 3.03
N PHE A 290 9.96 8.23 2.02
CA PHE A 290 10.10 8.84 0.70
C PHE A 290 8.75 9.07 0.00
N VAL A 291 7.87 8.06 0.05
CA VAL A 291 6.52 8.14 -0.51
C VAL A 291 5.66 9.13 0.27
N ASN A 292 5.78 9.17 1.60
CA ASN A 292 5.04 10.12 2.44
C ASN A 292 5.41 11.58 2.17
N TYR A 293 6.65 11.86 1.77
CA TYR A 293 7.03 13.18 1.29
C TYR A 293 6.49 13.51 -0.10
N GLY A 294 5.86 12.56 -0.80
CA GLY A 294 5.23 12.76 -2.10
C GLY A 294 5.98 12.11 -3.27
N GLY A 295 7.04 11.33 -3.02
CA GLY A 295 7.74 10.54 -4.04
C GLY A 295 8.31 11.30 -5.24
N GLY A 296 8.57 12.61 -5.12
CA GLY A 296 9.03 13.45 -6.22
C GLY A 296 7.93 13.90 -7.19
N GLY A 297 6.66 13.72 -6.81
CA GLY A 297 5.51 14.06 -7.65
C GLY A 297 5.17 13.02 -8.71
N TYR A 298 6.00 12.00 -8.93
CA TYR A 298 5.77 10.98 -9.94
C TYR A 298 4.54 10.11 -9.63
N TRP A 299 3.71 9.87 -10.64
CA TRP A 299 2.48 9.10 -10.53
C TRP A 299 2.65 7.67 -9.98
N PHE A 300 3.78 7.00 -10.27
CA PHE A 300 4.01 5.61 -9.84
C PHE A 300 4.39 5.46 -8.36
N PHE A 301 4.77 6.55 -7.69
CA PHE A 301 4.96 6.60 -6.25
C PHE A 301 3.68 7.03 -5.50
N GLN A 302 2.60 7.34 -6.21
CA GLN A 302 1.31 7.64 -5.59
C GLN A 302 0.51 6.35 -5.33
N HIS A 303 -0.57 6.43 -4.56
CA HIS A 303 -1.46 5.30 -4.32
C HIS A 303 -2.36 5.02 -5.52
N ALA A 304 -2.65 3.73 -5.78
CA ALA A 304 -3.71 3.40 -6.73
C ALA A 304 -5.06 3.99 -6.24
N PRO A 305 -5.86 4.60 -7.15
CA PRO A 305 -7.11 5.24 -6.76
C PRO A 305 -8.16 4.24 -6.28
N TRP A 306 -8.19 3.03 -6.86
CA TRP A 306 -9.07 1.95 -6.43
C TRP A 306 -8.43 0.57 -6.63
N ASN A 307 -8.45 0.06 -7.86
CA ASN A 307 -7.77 -1.18 -8.23
C ASN A 307 -6.38 -0.89 -8.80
N GLY A 308 -5.47 -1.83 -8.57
CA GLY A 308 -4.08 -1.75 -9.01
C GLY A 308 -3.10 -1.81 -7.84
N LEU A 309 -1.83 -1.78 -8.18
CA LEU A 309 -0.73 -1.86 -7.22
C LEU A 309 0.36 -0.87 -7.62
N MET A 310 0.60 0.14 -6.79
CA MET A 310 1.69 1.11 -6.94
C MET A 310 2.72 0.96 -5.84
N VAL A 311 3.92 1.56 -5.96
CA VAL A 311 5.03 1.38 -5.00
C VAL A 311 4.62 1.72 -3.56
N ALA A 312 3.82 2.76 -3.40
CA ALA A 312 3.28 3.22 -2.13
C ALA A 312 2.38 2.18 -1.42
N ASP A 313 1.79 1.26 -2.18
CA ASP A 313 0.86 0.27 -1.66
C ASP A 313 1.59 -0.92 -1.03
N LEU A 314 2.86 -1.16 -1.38
CA LEU A 314 3.61 -2.32 -0.90
C LEU A 314 4.03 -2.22 0.57
N VAL A 315 4.24 -0.99 1.03
CA VAL A 315 4.90 -0.68 2.30
C VAL A 315 4.15 -1.23 3.52
N MET A 316 2.86 -0.92 3.64
CA MET A 316 2.08 -1.25 4.83
C MET A 316 1.95 -2.78 5.05
N PRO A 317 1.60 -3.60 4.03
CA PRO A 317 1.60 -5.05 4.18
C PRO A 317 2.97 -5.62 4.57
N TRP A 318 4.06 -5.12 3.97
CA TRP A 318 5.42 -5.57 4.32
C TRP A 318 5.73 -5.35 5.81
N PHE A 319 5.30 -4.22 6.38
CA PHE A 319 5.44 -3.99 7.81
C PHE A 319 4.65 -4.98 8.65
N VAL A 320 3.38 -5.20 8.33
CA VAL A 320 2.50 -6.12 9.07
C VAL A 320 3.10 -7.54 9.05
N PHE A 321 3.61 -7.97 7.88
CA PHE A 321 4.30 -9.25 7.72
C PHE A 321 5.54 -9.36 8.61
N ILE A 322 6.45 -8.38 8.57
CA ILE A 322 7.68 -8.42 9.37
C ILE A 322 7.39 -8.36 10.87
N ILE A 323 6.36 -7.61 11.28
CA ILE A 323 5.88 -7.60 12.68
C ILE A 323 5.47 -9.02 13.09
N GLY A 324 4.69 -9.72 12.26
CA GLY A 324 4.34 -11.12 12.48
C GLY A 324 5.56 -12.04 12.63
N THR A 325 6.55 -11.92 11.73
CA THR A 325 7.82 -12.67 11.81
C THR A 325 8.56 -12.37 13.12
N SER A 326 8.62 -11.10 13.52
CA SER A 326 9.31 -10.63 14.72
C SER A 326 8.67 -11.17 16.00
N VAL A 327 7.34 -11.21 16.06
CA VAL A 327 6.58 -11.74 17.21
C VAL A 327 6.93 -13.20 17.45
N VAL A 328 6.96 -14.03 16.40
CA VAL A 328 7.32 -15.45 16.51
C VAL A 328 8.74 -15.66 17.03
N LEU A 329 9.71 -14.89 16.52
CA LEU A 329 11.10 -14.96 16.97
C LEU A 329 11.24 -14.51 18.43
N ALA A 330 10.53 -13.46 18.83
CA ALA A 330 10.52 -12.95 20.20
C ALA A 330 9.90 -13.96 21.19
N ILE A 331 8.72 -14.51 20.87
CA ILE A 331 8.04 -15.53 21.69
C ILE A 331 8.93 -16.75 21.86
N SER A 332 9.49 -17.29 20.77
CA SER A 332 10.33 -18.50 20.82
C SER A 332 11.64 -18.25 21.58
N SER A 333 12.14 -17.01 21.60
CA SER A 333 13.27 -16.64 22.44
C SER A 333 12.91 -16.55 23.92
N MET A 334 11.71 -16.07 24.27
CA MET A 334 11.26 -15.94 25.66
C MET A 334 10.89 -17.30 26.27
N GLN A 335 10.27 -18.17 25.49
CA GLN A 335 9.96 -19.55 25.90
C GLN A 335 11.23 -20.34 26.25
N ARG A 336 12.31 -20.20 25.47
CA ARG A 336 13.61 -20.81 25.77
C ARG A 336 14.27 -20.28 27.06
N ARG A 337 13.85 -19.11 27.54
CA ARG A 337 14.32 -18.52 28.81
C ARG A 337 13.43 -18.90 30.00
N GLY A 338 12.44 -19.78 29.81
CA GLY A 338 11.53 -20.22 30.88
C GLY A 338 10.50 -19.19 31.32
N VAL A 339 10.25 -18.14 30.52
CA VAL A 339 9.25 -17.10 30.84
C VAL A 339 7.85 -17.71 30.81
N THR A 340 7.04 -17.45 31.84
CA THR A 340 5.68 -17.99 31.93
C THR A 340 4.75 -17.35 30.89
N ARG A 341 3.70 -18.09 30.47
CA ARG A 341 2.72 -17.59 29.47
C ARG A 341 2.06 -16.30 29.94
N LEU A 342 1.72 -16.17 31.22
CA LEU A 342 1.11 -14.97 31.77
C LEU A 342 2.03 -13.74 31.70
N GLN A 343 3.33 -13.92 32.00
CA GLN A 343 4.32 -12.84 31.87
C GLN A 343 4.49 -12.40 30.41
N LEU A 344 4.43 -13.36 29.47
CA LEU A 344 4.46 -13.07 28.05
C LEU A 344 3.22 -12.29 27.59
N LEU A 345 2.02 -12.73 27.99
CA LEU A 345 0.77 -12.04 27.67
C LEU A 345 0.78 -10.61 28.21
N ARG A 346 1.14 -10.41 29.49
CA ARG A 346 1.26 -9.10 30.12
C ARG A 346 2.22 -8.17 29.35
N LYS A 347 3.33 -8.72 28.85
CA LYS A 347 4.31 -7.93 28.08
C LYS A 347 3.79 -7.55 26.70
N ILE A 348 3.07 -8.45 26.04
CA ILE A 348 2.45 -8.18 24.73
C ILE A 348 1.34 -7.14 24.91
N THR A 349 0.44 -7.33 25.87
CA THR A 349 -0.67 -6.39 26.11
C THR A 349 -0.16 -5.01 26.51
N TRP A 350 0.88 -4.93 27.34
CA TRP A 350 1.54 -3.65 27.67
C TRP A 350 2.09 -2.95 26.43
N ARG A 351 2.80 -3.68 25.55
CA ARG A 351 3.32 -3.11 24.31
C ARG A 351 2.21 -2.61 23.39
N THR A 352 1.16 -3.39 23.24
CA THR A 352 -0.02 -2.99 22.46
C THR A 352 -0.65 -1.73 23.04
N ALA A 353 -0.83 -1.67 24.37
CA ALA A 353 -1.38 -0.50 25.05
C ALA A 353 -0.50 0.76 24.85
N VAL A 354 0.82 0.64 24.98
CA VAL A 354 1.72 1.79 24.76
C VAL A 354 1.72 2.25 23.30
N LEU A 355 1.73 1.33 22.33
CA LEU A 355 1.65 1.69 20.91
C LEU A 355 0.31 2.36 20.58
N MET A 356 -0.77 1.86 21.16
CA MET A 356 -2.11 2.43 21.02
C MET A 356 -2.19 3.84 21.64
N MET A 357 -1.63 4.05 22.83
CA MET A 357 -1.53 5.38 23.44
C MET A 357 -0.67 6.34 22.62
N LEU A 358 0.46 5.86 22.10
CA LEU A 358 1.32 6.66 21.24
C LEU A 358 0.59 7.05 19.94
N GLY A 359 -0.12 6.11 19.32
CA GLY A 359 -0.98 6.36 18.16
C GLY A 359 -2.07 7.38 18.47
N PHE A 360 -2.73 7.26 19.62
CA PHE A 360 -3.75 8.21 20.07
C PHE A 360 -3.17 9.63 20.26
N CYS A 361 -2.05 9.77 20.96
CA CYS A 361 -1.39 11.06 21.14
C CYS A 361 -0.94 11.67 19.80
N PHE A 362 -0.40 10.84 18.90
CA PHE A 362 0.06 11.26 17.59
C PHE A 362 -1.10 11.74 16.70
N LEU A 363 -2.22 11.05 16.70
CA LEU A 363 -3.42 11.43 15.93
C LEU A 363 -4.08 12.73 16.45
N ASN A 364 -3.93 13.03 17.74
CA ASN A 364 -4.48 14.23 18.36
C ASN A 364 -3.51 15.43 18.37
N TYR A 365 -2.30 15.27 17.84
CA TYR A 365 -1.28 16.33 17.89
C TYR A 365 -1.48 17.43 16.83
N SER A 366 -2.13 17.14 15.69
CA SER A 366 -2.33 18.13 14.61
C SER A 366 -3.43 19.14 14.93
N PRO A 367 -3.13 20.44 15.13
CA PRO A 367 -4.14 21.45 15.48
C PRO A 367 -5.06 21.85 14.31
N ARG A 368 -4.68 21.53 13.07
CA ARG A 368 -5.45 21.88 11.86
C ARG A 368 -6.69 21.01 11.64
N ASP A 369 -6.84 19.93 12.39
CA ASP A 369 -7.80 18.86 12.11
C ASP A 369 -8.91 18.69 13.17
N GLY A 370 -8.96 19.57 14.18
CA GLY A 370 -9.90 19.51 15.30
C GLY A 370 -9.61 18.35 16.28
N PRO A 371 -10.16 18.36 17.50
CA PRO A 371 -9.98 17.28 18.46
C PRO A 371 -10.66 15.99 17.94
N ARG A 372 -9.88 15.00 17.49
CA ARG A 372 -10.38 13.72 16.96
C ARG A 372 -10.57 12.71 18.11
N SER A 373 -11.82 12.32 18.33
CA SER A 373 -12.32 11.69 19.56
C SER A 373 -11.68 10.35 19.96
N VAL A 374 -11.81 10.06 21.26
CA VAL A 374 -11.28 8.99 22.15
C VAL A 374 -11.42 7.53 21.67
N LEU A 375 -12.01 7.25 20.49
CA LEU A 375 -12.33 5.90 20.02
C LEU A 375 -11.31 5.29 19.03
N VAL A 376 -10.04 5.66 19.12
CA VAL A 376 -8.94 4.85 18.53
C VAL A 376 -8.79 3.53 19.32
N LEU A 377 -9.22 3.53 20.59
CA LEU A 377 -9.06 2.42 21.54
C LEU A 377 -9.87 1.16 21.22
N ALA A 378 -10.91 1.25 20.37
CA ALA A 378 -11.82 0.14 20.10
C ALA A 378 -11.47 -0.70 18.85
N LYS A 379 -10.49 -0.27 18.03
CA LYS A 379 -10.18 -0.94 16.75
C LYS A 379 -9.14 -2.06 16.83
N ASP A 380 -8.45 -2.18 17.95
CA ASP A 380 -7.36 -3.13 18.14
C ASP A 380 -7.52 -4.20 19.26
N PRO A 381 -8.73 -4.64 19.71
CA PRO A 381 -8.82 -5.85 20.52
C PRO A 381 -8.46 -7.12 19.74
N TRP A 382 -8.68 -7.15 18.42
CA TRP A 382 -8.57 -8.38 17.62
C TRP A 382 -7.13 -8.73 17.18
N SER A 383 -6.26 -7.74 16.98
CA SER A 383 -4.83 -7.97 16.72
C SER A 383 -4.11 -8.52 17.97
N ALA A 384 -4.54 -8.11 19.17
CA ALA A 384 -4.15 -8.71 20.44
C ALA A 384 -4.75 -10.12 20.62
N ALA A 385 -5.98 -10.37 20.16
CA ALA A 385 -6.60 -11.70 20.20
C ALA A 385 -5.89 -12.73 19.29
N ALA A 386 -5.40 -12.32 18.12
CA ALA A 386 -4.59 -13.19 17.24
C ALA A 386 -3.25 -13.61 17.89
N SER A 387 -2.64 -12.71 18.66
CA SER A 387 -1.45 -13.00 19.47
C SER A 387 -1.77 -13.85 20.71
N GLY A 388 -2.95 -13.64 21.32
CA GLY A 388 -3.46 -14.42 22.46
C GLY A 388 -3.87 -15.85 22.11
N LEU A 389 -4.42 -16.07 20.91
CA LEU A 389 -4.82 -17.38 20.41
C LEU A 389 -3.61 -18.31 20.18
N HIS A 390 -2.49 -17.73 19.77
CA HIS A 390 -1.20 -18.42 19.66
C HIS A 390 -0.71 -18.97 21.03
N LEU A 391 -0.99 -18.20 22.09
CA LEU A 391 -0.59 -18.53 23.45
C LEU A 391 -1.50 -19.57 24.11
N LEU A 392 -2.79 -19.58 23.77
CA LEU A 392 -3.79 -20.55 24.24
C LEU A 392 -3.62 -21.92 23.58
N CYS A 393 -3.29 -21.96 22.28
CA CYS A 393 -3.16 -23.21 21.52
C CYS A 393 -1.72 -23.73 21.35
N SER A 394 -0.72 -23.22 22.08
CA SER A 394 0.62 -23.81 22.07
C SER A 394 0.59 -25.16 22.79
N VAL A 395 0.25 -26.21 22.05
CA VAL A 395 0.43 -27.61 22.44
C VAL A 395 1.92 -27.86 22.64
N SER A 396 2.26 -28.67 23.64
CA SER A 396 3.64 -29.03 23.99
C SER A 396 4.42 -29.50 22.76
N PRO A 397 5.73 -29.17 22.66
CA PRO A 397 6.55 -29.63 21.56
C PRO A 397 6.76 -31.15 21.69
N PHE A 398 5.93 -31.93 21.01
CA PHE A 398 6.18 -33.35 20.82
C PHE A 398 7.29 -33.49 19.77
N HIS A 399 8.41 -34.12 20.13
CA HIS A 399 9.55 -34.31 19.24
C HIS A 399 9.16 -35.22 18.07
N TRP A 400 9.00 -34.65 16.87
CA TRP A 400 8.82 -35.44 15.65
C TRP A 400 9.75 -34.99 14.51
N ARG A 401 10.39 -35.97 13.88
CA ARG A 401 11.48 -35.82 12.90
C ARG A 401 10.96 -35.85 11.45
N ASN A 402 10.08 -34.93 11.03
CA ASN A 402 9.57 -34.88 9.64
C ASN A 402 9.62 -33.47 9.00
N SER A 403 9.78 -33.46 7.67
CA SER A 403 9.97 -32.29 6.77
C SER A 403 8.80 -31.28 6.66
N ALA A 404 7.73 -31.42 7.44
CA ALA A 404 6.53 -30.55 7.39
C ALA A 404 6.10 -30.02 8.77
N HIS A 405 7.02 -30.01 9.73
CA HIS A 405 6.74 -29.64 11.13
C HIS A 405 6.29 -28.18 11.31
N ASP A 406 6.70 -27.29 10.40
CA ASP A 406 6.32 -25.87 10.41
C ASP A 406 4.83 -25.64 10.18
N ILE A 407 4.18 -26.50 9.38
CA ILE A 407 2.75 -26.44 9.05
C ILE A 407 1.94 -27.25 10.05
N CYS A 408 2.40 -28.47 10.39
CA CYS A 408 1.66 -29.40 11.24
C CYS A 408 1.43 -28.84 12.67
N LEU A 409 2.27 -27.92 13.13
CA LEU A 409 2.10 -27.28 14.44
C LEU A 409 1.02 -26.18 14.43
N TYR A 410 0.70 -25.62 13.26
CA TYR A 410 -0.24 -24.49 13.10
C TYR A 410 -1.64 -24.88 12.61
N TRP A 411 -1.95 -26.17 12.52
CA TRP A 411 -3.22 -26.61 11.96
C TRP A 411 -4.46 -25.96 12.64
N PRO A 412 -4.51 -25.69 13.96
CA PRO A 412 -5.64 -25.00 14.57
C PRO A 412 -5.68 -23.51 14.19
N GLN A 413 -4.54 -22.84 14.10
CA GLN A 413 -4.48 -21.43 13.72
C GLN A 413 -4.83 -21.24 12.24
N TRP A 414 -4.38 -22.15 11.36
CA TRP A 414 -4.80 -22.17 9.96
C TRP A 414 -6.31 -22.35 9.82
N LEU A 415 -6.93 -23.22 10.64
CA LEU A 415 -8.38 -23.37 10.66
C LEU A 415 -9.09 -22.06 11.04
N VAL A 416 -8.57 -21.34 12.04
CA VAL A 416 -9.13 -20.04 12.45
C VAL A 416 -8.97 -18.99 11.34
N ILE A 417 -7.82 -18.93 10.69
CA ILE A 417 -7.59 -18.03 9.56
C ILE A 417 -8.52 -18.35 8.39
N ILE A 418 -8.69 -19.63 8.06
CA ILE A 418 -9.63 -20.06 7.01
C ILE A 418 -11.07 -19.66 7.37
N VAL A 419 -11.49 -19.82 8.63
CA VAL A 419 -12.83 -19.40 9.07
C VAL A 419 -13.00 -17.88 8.96
N LEU A 420 -11.99 -17.10 9.35
CA LEU A 420 -12.00 -15.64 9.21
C LEU A 420 -12.08 -15.20 7.75
N GLU A 421 -11.32 -15.85 6.86
CA GLU A 421 -11.34 -15.57 5.42
C GLU A 421 -12.67 -15.97 4.77
N MET A 422 -13.21 -17.13 5.13
CA MET A 422 -14.53 -17.55 4.66
C MET A 422 -15.61 -16.58 5.14
N LEU A 423 -15.52 -16.08 6.37
CA LEU A 423 -16.42 -15.06 6.89
C LEU A 423 -16.29 -13.75 6.09
N TRP A 424 -15.07 -13.28 5.85
CA TRP A 424 -14.82 -12.07 5.05
C TRP A 424 -15.39 -12.19 3.64
N LEU A 425 -15.16 -13.32 2.96
CA LEU A 425 -15.68 -13.59 1.63
C LEU A 425 -17.22 -13.65 1.60
N CYS A 426 -17.82 -14.33 2.58
CA CYS A 426 -19.28 -14.41 2.70
C CYS A 426 -19.90 -13.03 2.91
N ILE A 427 -19.35 -12.22 3.82
CA ILE A 427 -19.85 -10.86 4.08
C ILE A 427 -19.70 -10.00 2.82
N THR A 428 -18.51 -10.00 2.21
CA THR A 428 -18.19 -9.13 1.08
C THR A 428 -19.02 -9.45 -0.17
N LEU A 429 -19.27 -10.75 -0.44
CA LEU A 429 -19.91 -11.17 -1.70
C LEU A 429 -21.43 -11.45 -1.57
N LEU A 430 -21.92 -11.86 -0.39
CA LEU A 430 -23.33 -12.27 -0.24
C LEU A 430 -24.20 -11.24 0.49
N MET A 431 -23.62 -10.28 1.22
CA MET A 431 -24.40 -9.29 1.95
C MET A 431 -25.14 -8.37 0.96
N PRO A 432 -26.49 -8.29 1.04
CA PRO A 432 -27.25 -7.33 0.25
C PRO A 432 -27.06 -5.92 0.84
N VAL A 433 -26.65 -4.99 -0.01
CA VAL A 433 -26.51 -3.57 0.32
C VAL A 433 -27.61 -2.81 -0.44
N PRO A 434 -28.34 -1.88 0.20
CA PRO A 434 -29.39 -1.12 -0.48
C PRO A 434 -28.80 -0.36 -1.67
N ASP A 435 -29.53 -0.37 -2.79
CA ASP A 435 -29.19 0.33 -4.04
C ASP A 435 -27.88 -0.11 -4.72
N CYS A 436 -27.30 -1.24 -4.28
CA CYS A 436 -26.06 -1.80 -4.81
C CYS A 436 -26.25 -3.25 -5.26
N PRO A 437 -25.55 -3.68 -6.33
CA PRO A 437 -25.57 -5.08 -6.71
C PRO A 437 -24.86 -5.91 -5.64
N THR A 438 -25.38 -7.11 -5.36
CA THR A 438 -24.73 -8.06 -4.44
C THR A 438 -23.33 -8.39 -4.92
N GLY A 439 -22.35 -8.29 -4.02
CA GLY A 439 -20.93 -8.52 -4.32
C GLY A 439 -20.22 -7.36 -5.03
N TYR A 440 -20.74 -6.14 -4.92
CA TYR A 440 -20.08 -4.95 -5.46
C TYR A 440 -18.73 -4.66 -4.76
N LEU A 441 -17.65 -4.56 -5.55
CA LEU A 441 -16.29 -4.26 -5.09
C LEU A 441 -15.75 -2.93 -5.67
N GLY A 442 -16.59 -2.15 -6.36
CA GLY A 442 -16.20 -0.94 -7.07
C GLY A 442 -16.14 0.31 -6.19
N ALA A 443 -15.58 1.38 -6.76
CA ALA A 443 -15.43 2.67 -6.10
C ALA A 443 -16.76 3.45 -5.96
N GLY A 444 -17.80 3.07 -6.71
CA GLY A 444 -19.03 3.87 -6.84
C GLY A 444 -18.77 5.21 -7.55
N GLY A 445 -19.56 6.23 -7.21
CA GLY A 445 -19.48 7.55 -7.85
C GLY A 445 -19.74 7.49 -9.36
N ILE A 446 -18.85 8.07 -10.16
CA ILE A 446 -18.93 8.04 -11.64
C ILE A 446 -18.41 6.73 -12.25
N GLY A 447 -17.89 5.80 -11.45
CA GLY A 447 -17.46 4.47 -11.91
C GLY A 447 -18.62 3.59 -12.37
N ASP A 448 -18.32 2.50 -13.09
CA ASP A 448 -19.29 1.55 -13.64
C ASP A 448 -20.41 2.19 -14.49
N GLY A 449 -20.10 3.29 -15.17
CA GLY A 449 -21.03 4.11 -15.93
C GLY A 449 -21.97 4.93 -15.05
N GLY A 450 -21.60 5.25 -13.81
CA GLY A 450 -22.37 6.10 -12.90
C GLY A 450 -23.62 5.42 -12.34
N ARG A 451 -23.76 4.11 -12.51
CA ARG A 451 -24.95 3.35 -12.09
C ARG A 451 -25.11 3.24 -10.58
N TYR A 452 -24.00 3.27 -9.84
CA TYR A 452 -23.96 2.96 -8.41
C TYR A 452 -23.24 4.05 -7.60
N PRO A 453 -23.74 5.31 -7.61
CA PRO A 453 -23.04 6.45 -7.04
C PRO A 453 -22.83 6.36 -5.52
N ASN A 454 -23.77 5.72 -4.81
CA ASN A 454 -23.77 5.59 -3.35
C ASN A 454 -23.19 4.25 -2.83
N CYS A 455 -22.52 3.49 -3.69
CA CYS A 455 -22.06 2.13 -3.39
C CYS A 455 -20.56 2.01 -3.11
N THR A 456 -19.88 3.10 -2.74
CA THR A 456 -18.43 3.11 -2.52
C THR A 456 -17.99 2.02 -1.55
N GLY A 457 -17.21 1.05 -2.05
CA GLY A 457 -16.71 -0.08 -1.26
C GLY A 457 -17.74 -1.16 -0.91
N GLY A 458 -18.94 -1.11 -1.48
CA GLY A 458 -19.98 -2.13 -1.31
C GLY A 458 -20.28 -2.47 0.15
N ALA A 459 -20.19 -3.75 0.50
CA ALA A 459 -20.46 -4.25 1.85
C ALA A 459 -19.47 -3.70 2.89
N ALA A 460 -18.18 -3.53 2.54
CA ALA A 460 -17.18 -2.99 3.46
C ALA A 460 -17.51 -1.55 3.84
N GLY A 461 -17.67 -0.68 2.84
CA GLY A 461 -18.07 0.72 3.07
C GLY A 461 -19.42 0.85 3.77
N TYR A 462 -20.36 -0.07 3.52
CA TYR A 462 -21.65 -0.08 4.21
C TYR A 462 -21.52 -0.38 5.70
N ILE A 463 -20.75 -1.41 6.06
CA ILE A 463 -20.53 -1.81 7.45
C ILE A 463 -19.76 -0.73 8.21
N ASP A 464 -18.74 -0.15 7.59
CA ASP A 464 -17.93 0.90 8.21
C ASP A 464 -18.75 2.15 8.52
N ARG A 465 -19.61 2.61 7.59
CA ARG A 465 -20.54 3.72 7.86
C ARG A 465 -21.54 3.38 8.96
N TRP A 466 -22.02 2.13 9.01
CA TRP A 466 -22.98 1.71 10.02
C TRP A 466 -22.36 1.72 11.43
N MET A 467 -21.11 1.29 11.59
CA MET A 467 -20.45 1.27 12.90
C MET A 467 -19.81 2.61 13.28
N PHE A 468 -19.26 3.34 12.30
CA PHE A 468 -18.49 4.55 12.56
C PHE A 468 -19.30 5.84 12.37
N GLY A 469 -20.41 5.86 11.63
CA GLY A 469 -21.18 7.10 11.42
C GLY A 469 -20.36 8.18 10.73
N ASP A 470 -20.49 9.45 11.14
CA ASP A 470 -19.86 10.57 10.40
C ASP A 470 -18.36 10.75 10.67
N ASN A 471 -17.76 9.76 11.33
CA ASN A 471 -16.37 9.64 11.80
C ASN A 471 -15.43 9.28 10.74
N MET A 472 -16.00 8.74 9.69
CA MET A 472 -15.23 7.97 8.79
C MET A 472 -14.33 8.91 8.03
N TYR A 473 -13.21 8.35 7.60
CA TYR A 473 -12.29 9.06 6.74
C TYR A 473 -13.01 9.67 5.53
N ARG A 474 -12.92 11.00 5.39
CA ARG A 474 -13.72 11.76 4.40
C ARG A 474 -13.00 12.02 3.07
N TYR A 475 -11.73 11.69 2.99
CA TYR A 475 -10.89 11.97 1.83
C TYR A 475 -10.17 10.71 1.31
N PRO A 476 -10.90 9.63 0.99
CA PRO A 476 -10.30 8.44 0.39
C PRO A 476 -9.68 8.76 -0.96
N THR A 477 -8.66 8.01 -1.36
CA THR A 477 -7.93 8.20 -2.63
C THR A 477 -8.86 8.12 -3.85
N CYS A 478 -9.94 7.34 -3.77
CA CYS A 478 -10.96 7.26 -4.83
C CYS A 478 -11.82 8.52 -4.98
N LYS A 479 -11.92 9.39 -3.97
CA LYS A 479 -12.86 10.53 -3.99
C LYS A 479 -12.56 11.53 -5.09
N GLY A 480 -11.29 11.85 -5.32
CA GLY A 480 -10.88 12.80 -6.36
C GLY A 480 -11.19 12.27 -7.77
N LEU A 481 -10.81 11.03 -8.05
CA LEU A 481 -10.94 10.43 -9.38
C LEU A 481 -12.38 10.00 -9.70
N TYR A 482 -13.05 9.30 -8.77
CA TYR A 482 -14.38 8.74 -8.98
C TYR A 482 -15.52 9.67 -8.50
N ARG A 483 -15.19 10.86 -7.97
CA ARG A 483 -16.16 11.83 -7.42
C ARG A 483 -17.17 11.18 -6.47
N THR A 484 -16.66 10.30 -5.59
CA THR A 484 -17.51 9.54 -4.66
C THR A 484 -18.16 10.47 -3.64
N VAL A 485 -19.45 10.27 -3.40
CA VAL A 485 -20.23 11.08 -2.46
C VAL A 485 -20.11 10.54 -1.04
N GLN A 486 -20.03 9.21 -0.91
CA GLN A 486 -19.96 8.53 0.37
C GLN A 486 -18.51 8.55 0.91
N PRO A 487 -18.33 8.77 2.23
CA PRO A 487 -17.04 8.55 2.86
C PRO A 487 -16.67 7.05 2.78
N PHE A 488 -15.38 6.74 2.86
CA PHE A 488 -14.88 5.36 2.82
C PHE A 488 -13.58 5.24 3.59
N ASP A 489 -13.44 4.19 4.40
CA ASP A 489 -12.23 3.94 5.18
C ASP A 489 -11.44 2.74 4.64
N PRO A 490 -10.20 2.94 4.15
CA PRO A 490 -9.38 1.84 3.67
C PRO A 490 -8.88 0.91 4.77
N GLU A 491 -8.99 1.31 6.04
CA GLU A 491 -8.62 0.53 7.23
C GLU A 491 -9.86 0.17 8.07
N GLY A 492 -10.99 -0.02 7.39
CA GLY A 492 -12.26 -0.45 7.98
C GLY A 492 -12.23 -1.85 8.60
N VAL A 493 -13.32 -2.25 9.25
CA VAL A 493 -13.36 -3.48 10.05
C VAL A 493 -13.15 -4.73 9.21
N LEU A 494 -13.67 -4.75 7.99
CA LEU A 494 -13.45 -5.87 7.07
C LEU A 494 -11.98 -5.95 6.64
N GLY A 495 -11.31 -4.80 6.44
CA GLY A 495 -9.89 -4.76 6.10
C GLY A 495 -8.98 -5.26 7.23
N THR A 496 -9.40 -5.10 8.49
CA THR A 496 -8.67 -5.64 9.65
C THR A 496 -8.57 -7.17 9.62
N ILE A 497 -9.60 -7.88 9.13
CA ILE A 497 -9.56 -9.35 9.02
C ILE A 497 -8.42 -9.79 8.11
N ASN A 498 -8.34 -9.19 6.92
CA ASN A 498 -7.29 -9.44 5.93
C ASN A 498 -5.90 -8.98 6.41
N SER A 499 -5.84 -7.93 7.23
CA SER A 499 -4.60 -7.50 7.90
C SER A 499 -4.08 -8.54 8.89
N VAL A 500 -4.97 -9.23 9.63
CA VAL A 500 -4.60 -10.35 10.52
C VAL A 500 -4.01 -11.50 9.71
N VAL A 501 -4.56 -11.81 8.54
CA VAL A 501 -4.01 -12.84 7.65
C VAL A 501 -2.61 -12.48 7.16
N MET A 502 -2.38 -11.23 6.76
CA MET A 502 -1.04 -10.77 6.41
C MET A 502 -0.03 -10.95 7.57
N GLY A 503 -0.43 -10.58 8.78
CA GLY A 503 0.38 -10.78 9.99
C GLY A 503 0.65 -12.26 10.27
N PHE A 504 -0.33 -13.12 10.03
CA PHE A 504 -0.20 -14.57 10.17
C PHE A 504 0.75 -15.20 9.15
N LEU A 505 0.71 -14.76 7.88
CA LEU A 505 1.72 -15.15 6.88
C LEU A 505 3.13 -14.78 7.33
N GLY A 506 3.29 -13.60 7.96
CA GLY A 506 4.53 -13.19 8.60
C GLY A 506 4.98 -14.12 9.74
N MET A 507 4.04 -14.56 10.58
CA MET A 507 4.31 -15.55 11.63
C MET A 507 4.79 -16.89 11.05
N GLN A 508 4.16 -17.35 9.96
CA GLN A 508 4.60 -18.56 9.24
C GLN A 508 6.05 -18.40 8.76
N ALA A 509 6.41 -17.25 8.19
CA ALA A 509 7.78 -16.97 7.76
C ALA A 509 8.79 -17.06 8.91
N GLY A 510 8.47 -16.53 10.09
CA GLY A 510 9.34 -16.59 11.27
C GLY A 510 9.55 -18.01 11.80
N LYS A 511 8.54 -18.86 11.69
CA LYS A 511 8.65 -20.27 12.10
C LYS A 511 9.54 -21.08 11.19
N ILE A 512 9.45 -20.86 9.88
CA ILE A 512 10.34 -21.51 8.90
C ILE A 512 11.80 -21.23 9.27
N ILE A 513 12.15 -19.98 9.62
CA ILE A 513 13.52 -19.63 10.07
C ILE A 513 13.92 -20.42 11.32
N ILE A 514 13.04 -20.52 12.31
CA ILE A 514 13.37 -21.21 13.58
C ILE A 514 13.59 -22.70 13.35
N PHE A 515 12.69 -23.36 12.61
CA PHE A 515 12.74 -24.81 12.39
C PHE A 515 13.87 -25.23 11.46
N TYR A 516 14.08 -24.48 10.38
CA TYR A 516 15.08 -24.79 9.36
C TYR A 516 16.37 -23.97 9.51
N LYS A 517 16.64 -23.42 10.71
CA LYS A 517 17.82 -22.57 10.99
C LYS A 517 19.15 -23.17 10.52
N ARG A 518 19.31 -24.49 10.59
CA ARG A 518 20.54 -25.21 10.16
C ARG A 518 20.48 -25.73 8.72
N LYS A 519 19.37 -25.54 8.02
CA LYS A 519 19.09 -26.07 6.68
C LYS A 519 18.65 -24.93 5.76
N THR A 520 19.61 -24.08 5.40
CA THR A 520 19.36 -22.87 4.60
C THR A 520 18.60 -23.14 3.30
N LEU A 521 19.00 -24.17 2.55
CA LEU A 521 18.32 -24.52 1.30
C LEU A 521 16.84 -24.84 1.53
N HIS A 522 16.50 -25.60 2.58
CA HIS A 522 15.10 -25.89 2.91
C HIS A 522 14.32 -24.64 3.31
N CYS A 523 14.94 -23.71 4.04
CA CYS A 523 14.33 -22.42 4.38
C CYS A 523 13.96 -21.63 3.11
N LEU A 524 14.92 -21.49 2.19
CA LEU A 524 14.73 -20.74 0.93
C LEU A 524 13.73 -21.42 0.00
N CYS A 525 13.80 -22.74 -0.17
CA CYS A 525 12.81 -23.49 -0.96
C CYS A 525 11.40 -23.33 -0.40
N ARG A 526 11.25 -23.28 0.93
CA ARG A 526 9.94 -23.05 1.57
C ARG A 526 9.42 -21.63 1.32
N TYR A 527 10.28 -20.61 1.39
CA TYR A 527 9.89 -19.25 1.06
C TYR A 527 9.48 -19.11 -0.41
N LEU A 528 10.25 -19.72 -1.32
CA LEU A 528 9.89 -19.75 -2.74
C LEU A 528 8.56 -20.48 -2.97
N LEU A 529 8.35 -21.62 -2.31
CA LEU A 529 7.08 -22.36 -2.39
C LEU A 529 5.89 -21.53 -1.90
N TRP A 530 6.03 -20.83 -0.76
CA TRP A 530 5.00 -19.93 -0.27
C TRP A 530 4.75 -18.77 -1.24
N ALA A 531 5.81 -18.17 -1.78
CA ALA A 531 5.69 -17.10 -2.76
C ALA A 531 4.94 -17.56 -4.01
N VAL A 532 5.26 -18.74 -4.56
CA VAL A 532 4.59 -19.27 -5.75
C VAL A 532 3.13 -19.60 -5.47
N ILE A 533 2.81 -20.25 -4.35
CA ILE A 533 1.42 -20.61 -4.01
C ILE A 533 0.57 -19.35 -3.83
N LEU A 534 1.05 -18.37 -3.07
CA LEU A 534 0.32 -17.12 -2.82
C LEU A 534 0.23 -16.23 -4.06
N GLY A 535 1.28 -16.22 -4.90
CA GLY A 535 1.30 -15.48 -6.16
C GLY A 535 0.34 -16.09 -7.18
N ALA A 536 0.30 -17.42 -7.29
CA ALA A 536 -0.62 -18.13 -8.18
C ALA A 536 -2.08 -17.95 -7.73
N SER A 537 -2.38 -18.02 -6.44
CA SER A 537 -3.74 -17.77 -5.95
C SER A 537 -4.19 -16.33 -6.18
N ALA A 538 -3.30 -15.34 -5.97
CA ALA A 538 -3.58 -13.94 -6.30
C ALA A 538 -3.81 -13.74 -7.81
N ALA A 539 -3.01 -14.37 -8.66
CA ALA A 539 -3.15 -14.35 -10.11
C ALA A 539 -4.50 -14.95 -10.57
N VAL A 540 -4.91 -16.08 -10.00
CA VAL A 540 -6.21 -16.72 -10.29
C VAL A 540 -7.38 -15.82 -9.88
N LEU A 541 -7.33 -15.22 -8.69
CA LEU A 541 -8.39 -14.34 -8.20
C LEU A 541 -8.49 -13.03 -8.99
N SER A 542 -7.36 -12.47 -9.42
CA SER A 542 -7.30 -11.24 -10.23
C SER A 542 -7.40 -11.47 -11.74
N LYS A 543 -7.37 -12.73 -12.20
CA LYS A 543 -7.18 -13.13 -13.60
C LYS A 543 -5.95 -12.48 -14.27
N CYS A 544 -4.95 -12.08 -13.49
CA CYS A 544 -3.82 -11.26 -13.95
C CYS A 544 -4.25 -9.96 -14.66
N THR A 545 -5.43 -9.44 -14.35
CA THR A 545 -5.92 -8.16 -14.87
C THR A 545 -6.02 -7.15 -13.74
N ARG A 546 -5.99 -5.85 -14.09
CA ARG A 546 -6.14 -4.77 -13.10
C ARG A 546 -7.57 -4.74 -12.54
N ASP A 547 -8.59 -4.85 -13.40
CA ASP A 547 -9.98 -4.54 -13.05
C ASP A 547 -11.01 -5.66 -13.31
N GLU A 548 -10.70 -6.70 -14.09
CA GLU A 548 -11.67 -7.72 -14.55
C GLU A 548 -11.58 -9.07 -13.83
N GLY A 549 -10.84 -9.10 -12.71
CA GLY A 549 -10.70 -10.26 -11.84
C GLY A 549 -11.98 -10.59 -11.06
N PHE A 550 -12.04 -11.80 -10.52
CA PHE A 550 -13.08 -12.19 -9.55
C PHE A 550 -13.01 -11.33 -8.29
N ILE A 551 -11.79 -11.09 -7.82
CA ILE A 551 -11.46 -10.16 -6.75
C ILE A 551 -10.22 -9.40 -7.23
N PRO A 552 -10.35 -8.18 -7.78
CA PRO A 552 -9.22 -7.41 -8.27
C PRO A 552 -8.26 -7.06 -7.13
N VAL A 553 -6.98 -6.85 -7.46
CA VAL A 553 -5.98 -6.42 -6.47
C VAL A 553 -6.32 -5.00 -6.06
N ASN A 554 -6.87 -4.87 -4.85
CA ASN A 554 -7.38 -3.63 -4.32
C ASN A 554 -6.91 -3.44 -2.87
N LYS A 555 -6.11 -2.38 -2.66
CA LYS A 555 -5.62 -1.97 -1.34
C LYS A 555 -6.71 -1.37 -0.47
N ASN A 556 -7.58 -0.54 -1.04
CA ASN A 556 -8.63 0.15 -0.30
C ASN A 556 -9.58 -0.82 0.41
N LEU A 557 -9.85 -1.98 -0.20
CA LEU A 557 -10.65 -3.04 0.40
C LEU A 557 -9.84 -4.05 1.22
N TRP A 558 -8.51 -3.90 1.27
CA TRP A 558 -7.60 -4.95 1.75
C TRP A 558 -7.94 -6.31 1.16
N SER A 559 -8.27 -6.36 -0.13
CA SER A 559 -8.84 -7.54 -0.78
C SER A 559 -7.97 -8.80 -0.60
N LEU A 560 -8.60 -9.97 -0.61
CA LEU A 560 -7.88 -11.25 -0.48
C LEU A 560 -6.78 -11.40 -1.55
N SER A 561 -7.05 -11.04 -2.81
CA SER A 561 -6.04 -11.09 -3.88
C SER A 561 -4.86 -10.16 -3.61
N TYR A 562 -5.10 -8.97 -3.02
CA TYR A 562 -4.05 -8.06 -2.58
C TYR A 562 -3.20 -8.63 -1.44
N VAL A 563 -3.80 -9.19 -0.39
CA VAL A 563 -3.05 -9.81 0.72
C VAL A 563 -2.20 -10.99 0.24
N LEU A 564 -2.73 -11.83 -0.65
CA LEU A 564 -2.00 -12.96 -1.22
C LEU A 564 -0.82 -12.50 -2.10
N CYS A 565 -1.06 -11.50 -2.95
CA CYS A 565 -0.02 -10.89 -3.78
C CYS A 565 1.11 -10.30 -2.93
N MET A 566 0.74 -9.51 -1.91
CA MET A 566 1.69 -8.87 -1.00
C MET A 566 2.42 -9.88 -0.12
N GLY A 567 1.75 -10.95 0.30
CA GLY A 567 2.35 -12.08 0.99
C GLY A 567 3.43 -12.74 0.13
N SER A 568 3.15 -12.96 -1.16
CA SER A 568 4.12 -13.50 -2.12
C SER A 568 5.39 -12.64 -2.21
N PHE A 569 5.22 -11.33 -2.43
CA PHE A 569 6.34 -10.39 -2.48
C PHE A 569 7.12 -10.32 -1.16
N SER A 570 6.44 -10.43 -0.02
CA SER A 570 7.08 -10.44 1.30
C SER A 570 7.96 -11.66 1.52
N PHE A 571 7.50 -12.85 1.12
CA PHE A 571 8.29 -14.09 1.21
C PHE A 571 9.52 -14.05 0.29
N LEU A 572 9.37 -13.55 -0.93
CA LEU A 572 10.50 -13.37 -1.85
C LEU A 572 11.52 -12.38 -1.29
N LEU A 573 11.06 -11.20 -0.87
CA LEU A 573 11.93 -10.15 -0.37
C LEU A 573 12.67 -10.57 0.90
N LEU A 574 11.97 -11.16 1.87
CA LEU A 574 12.61 -11.69 3.08
C LEU A 574 13.59 -12.83 2.74
N GLY A 575 13.26 -13.71 1.80
CA GLY A 575 14.15 -14.79 1.38
C GLY A 575 15.42 -14.33 0.71
N VAL A 576 15.32 -13.34 -0.19
CA VAL A 576 16.48 -12.71 -0.84
C VAL A 576 17.35 -12.00 0.20
N MET A 577 16.77 -11.19 1.08
CA MET A 577 17.53 -10.51 2.13
C MET A 577 18.19 -11.48 3.11
N TYR A 578 17.48 -12.54 3.50
CA TYR A 578 18.02 -13.60 4.36
C TYR A 578 19.23 -14.29 3.71
N PHE A 579 19.15 -14.64 2.43
CA PHE A 579 20.25 -15.26 1.70
C PHE A 579 21.46 -14.33 1.56
N ILE A 580 21.24 -13.08 1.13
CA ILE A 580 22.33 -12.13 0.89
C ILE A 580 23.05 -11.76 2.20
N ILE A 581 22.29 -11.51 3.27
CA ILE A 581 22.81 -10.92 4.51
C ILE A 581 23.23 -11.99 5.51
N ASP A 582 22.34 -12.92 5.87
CA ASP A 582 22.59 -13.87 6.97
C ASP A 582 23.28 -15.16 6.50
N VAL A 583 23.19 -15.52 5.20
CA VAL A 583 23.81 -16.75 4.65
C VAL A 583 25.13 -16.45 3.97
N LYS A 584 25.11 -15.58 2.95
CA LYS A 584 26.29 -15.27 2.14
C LYS A 584 27.15 -14.18 2.76
N GLY A 585 26.57 -13.29 3.57
CA GLY A 585 27.29 -12.16 4.14
C GLY A 585 27.82 -11.19 3.09
N TRP A 586 27.26 -11.18 1.88
CA TRP A 586 27.68 -10.29 0.79
C TRP A 586 27.40 -8.83 1.10
N TRP A 587 26.42 -8.58 1.97
CA TRP A 587 26.01 -7.25 2.38
C TRP A 587 25.55 -7.27 3.83
N GLY A 588 25.95 -6.27 4.62
CA GLY A 588 25.60 -6.17 6.04
C GLY A 588 24.23 -5.52 6.32
N GLY A 589 23.47 -5.17 5.27
CA GLY A 589 22.17 -4.51 5.36
C GLY A 589 22.21 -2.98 5.40
N GLN A 590 23.39 -2.34 5.34
CA GLN A 590 23.52 -0.89 5.33
C GLN A 590 23.12 -0.28 3.97
N PRO A 591 22.39 0.84 3.91
CA PRO A 591 22.04 1.72 5.03
C PRO A 591 20.73 1.35 5.75
N PHE A 592 19.90 0.47 5.18
CA PHE A 592 18.56 0.19 5.67
C PHE A 592 18.52 -0.43 7.07
N LEU A 593 19.56 -1.15 7.49
CA LEU A 593 19.68 -1.68 8.85
C LEU A 593 19.44 -0.59 9.92
N TYR A 594 19.94 0.63 9.71
CA TYR A 594 19.87 1.70 10.70
C TYR A 594 18.43 2.12 11.02
N PRO A 595 17.62 2.58 10.04
CA PRO A 595 16.23 2.93 10.31
C PRO A 595 15.40 1.71 10.73
N GLY A 596 15.76 0.49 10.31
CA GLY A 596 15.11 -0.74 10.76
C GLY A 596 15.23 -1.02 12.26
N THR A 597 16.39 -0.70 12.86
CA THR A 597 16.59 -0.87 14.30
C THR A 597 15.86 0.15 15.17
N ASN A 598 15.47 1.31 14.60
CA ASN A 598 14.81 2.44 15.27
C ASN A 598 13.53 2.87 14.52
N SER A 599 12.78 1.90 13.99
CA SER A 599 11.68 2.18 13.04
C SER A 599 10.57 3.07 13.61
N ILE A 600 10.23 2.94 14.89
CA ILE A 600 9.20 3.76 15.54
C ILE A 600 9.63 5.23 15.59
N LEU A 601 10.90 5.49 15.94
CA LEU A 601 11.43 6.85 16.01
C LEU A 601 11.45 7.51 14.63
N VAL A 602 11.91 6.79 13.61
CA VAL A 602 11.93 7.30 12.23
C VAL A 602 10.52 7.55 11.72
N TYR A 603 9.58 6.63 12.00
CA TYR A 603 8.17 6.80 11.64
C TYR A 603 7.56 8.04 12.31
N VAL A 604 7.62 8.15 13.64
CA VAL A 604 7.01 9.30 14.33
C VAL A 604 7.73 10.59 13.96
N GLY A 605 9.05 10.55 13.89
CA GLY A 605 9.89 11.70 13.60
C GLY A 605 9.63 12.29 12.21
N HIS A 606 9.58 11.46 11.15
CA HIS A 606 9.38 12.00 9.79
C HIS A 606 8.01 12.66 9.62
N SER A 607 6.99 12.15 10.29
CA SER A 607 5.65 12.72 10.20
C SER A 607 5.50 14.01 11.01
N LEU A 608 6.17 14.12 12.17
CA LEU A 608 6.13 15.34 12.99
C LEU A 608 6.99 16.46 12.42
N LEU A 609 8.20 16.14 11.95
CA LEU A 609 9.18 17.12 11.49
C LEU A 609 9.17 17.31 9.98
N GLY A 610 8.39 16.54 9.24
CA GLY A 610 8.41 16.48 7.78
C GLY A 610 8.17 17.81 7.07
N PHE A 611 7.34 18.67 7.65
CA PHE A 611 7.01 19.98 7.07
C PHE A 611 7.98 21.09 7.47
N TYR A 612 8.95 20.81 8.36
CA TYR A 612 9.89 21.80 8.85
C TYR A 612 11.21 21.70 8.11
N PHE A 613 11.90 22.83 7.96
CA PHE A 613 13.29 22.84 7.54
C PHE A 613 14.15 22.03 8.55
N PRO A 614 15.08 21.16 8.11
CA PRO A 614 15.61 20.98 6.75
C PRO A 614 14.95 19.87 5.91
N PHE A 615 13.79 19.34 6.33
CA PHE A 615 13.10 18.24 5.62
C PHE A 615 12.21 18.73 4.47
N SER A 616 11.64 19.91 4.61
CA SER A 616 10.85 20.59 3.58
C SER A 616 11.24 22.06 3.51
N TRP A 617 11.18 22.63 2.31
CA TRP A 617 11.31 24.07 2.07
C TRP A 617 10.28 24.50 1.02
N GLU A 618 10.16 25.80 0.80
CA GLU A 618 9.30 26.35 -0.23
C GLU A 618 9.96 26.20 -1.60
N MET A 619 9.27 25.52 -2.52
CA MET A 619 9.81 25.18 -3.84
C MET A 619 9.57 26.34 -4.82
N HIS A 620 10.60 26.70 -5.59
CA HIS A 620 10.51 27.76 -6.62
C HIS A 620 9.98 27.23 -7.97
N PHE A 621 10.26 25.97 -8.29
CA PHE A 621 9.97 25.32 -9.57
C PHE A 621 9.06 24.10 -9.37
N GLN A 622 7.88 24.33 -8.81
CA GLN A 622 6.83 23.29 -8.65
C GLN A 622 6.36 22.70 -9.97
N GLU A 623 6.59 23.41 -11.08
CA GLU A 623 6.26 22.97 -12.41
C GLU A 623 7.10 21.75 -12.83
N SER A 624 8.27 21.53 -12.22
CA SER A 624 9.19 20.42 -12.54
C SER A 624 9.21 19.32 -11.46
N HIS A 625 9.41 18.06 -11.84
CA HIS A 625 9.57 16.96 -10.86
C HIS A 625 10.92 16.97 -10.12
N TRP A 626 11.92 17.70 -10.62
CA TRP A 626 13.28 17.65 -10.09
C TRP A 626 13.37 18.20 -8.66
N GLU A 627 12.79 19.38 -8.40
CA GLU A 627 12.89 20.02 -7.09
C GLU A 627 12.09 19.24 -6.01
N PRO A 628 10.84 18.78 -6.26
CA PRO A 628 10.15 17.86 -5.37
C PRO A 628 10.92 16.56 -5.14
N LEU A 629 11.54 15.99 -6.18
CA LEU A 629 12.33 14.77 -6.05
C LEU A 629 13.56 14.99 -5.17
N LEU A 630 14.30 16.08 -5.40
CA LEU A 630 15.45 16.45 -4.59
C LEU A 630 15.06 16.62 -3.12
N GLN A 631 13.99 17.35 -2.85
CA GLN A 631 13.49 17.57 -1.50
C GLN A 631 13.14 16.24 -0.81
N ASN A 632 12.41 15.37 -1.49
CA ASN A 632 11.96 14.11 -0.90
C ASN A 632 13.12 13.13 -0.67
N LEU A 633 14.08 13.07 -1.61
CA LEU A 633 15.30 12.29 -1.45
C LEU A 633 16.16 12.84 -0.32
N TRP A 634 16.30 14.16 -0.22
CA TRP A 634 17.06 14.83 0.83
C TRP A 634 16.46 14.56 2.21
N GLY A 635 15.16 14.79 2.38
CA GLY A 635 14.45 14.52 3.63
C GLY A 635 14.58 13.05 4.05
N THR A 636 14.45 12.12 3.11
CA THR A 636 14.64 10.68 3.36
C THR A 636 16.08 10.35 3.75
N ALA A 637 17.07 10.91 3.04
CA ALA A 637 18.49 10.71 3.32
C ALA A 637 18.87 11.25 4.70
N LEU A 638 18.31 12.39 5.11
CA LEU A 638 18.47 12.93 6.46
C LEU A 638 17.93 11.98 7.53
N TRP A 639 16.77 11.36 7.33
CA TRP A 639 16.25 10.36 8.27
C TRP A 639 17.12 9.11 8.36
N VAL A 640 17.67 8.65 7.23
CA VAL A 640 18.63 7.55 7.21
C VAL A 640 19.92 7.94 7.95
N LEU A 641 20.40 9.18 7.79
CA LEU A 641 21.55 9.72 8.51
C LEU A 641 21.28 9.83 10.02
N ILE A 642 20.13 10.35 10.42
CA ILE A 642 19.71 10.43 11.84
C ILE A 642 19.67 9.01 12.44
N ALA A 643 19.08 8.06 11.72
CA ALA A 643 19.04 6.66 12.17
C ALA A 643 20.45 6.06 12.29
N TYR A 644 21.36 6.39 11.36
CA TYR A 644 22.77 6.01 11.44
C TYR A 644 23.47 6.60 12.67
N LEU A 645 23.26 7.89 12.97
CA LEU A 645 23.81 8.55 14.15
C LEU A 645 23.30 7.91 15.45
N LEU A 646 22.01 7.62 15.53
CA LEU A 646 21.40 6.92 16.67
C LEU A 646 21.99 5.51 16.84
N TYR A 647 22.17 4.80 15.73
CA TYR A 647 22.80 3.48 15.70
C TYR A 647 24.25 3.55 16.22
N ARG A 648 25.05 4.54 15.77
CA ARG A 648 26.43 4.76 16.23
C ARG A 648 26.49 5.09 17.73
N LYS A 649 25.51 5.84 18.24
CA LYS A 649 25.35 6.15 19.67
C LYS A 649 24.74 5.00 20.48
N ARG A 650 24.41 3.86 19.86
CA ARG A 650 23.73 2.71 20.46
C ARG A 650 22.41 3.06 21.16
N PHE A 651 21.75 4.12 20.69
CA PHE A 651 20.42 4.49 21.16
C PHE A 651 19.38 3.67 20.39
N PHE A 652 18.59 2.88 21.13
CA PHE A 652 17.54 2.04 20.55
C PHE A 652 16.24 2.26 21.32
N LEU A 653 15.25 2.89 20.69
CA LEU A 653 13.93 3.07 21.29
C LEU A 653 13.22 1.71 21.34
N LYS A 654 12.98 1.20 22.54
CA LYS A 654 12.29 -0.07 22.79
C LYS A 654 11.11 0.15 23.72
N ILE A 655 9.97 -0.38 23.32
CA ILE A 655 8.74 -0.44 24.11
C ILE A 655 8.61 -1.80 24.77
#